data_AF-A0A9W8XK30-F1
#
_entry.id   AF-A0A9W8XK30-F1
#
_cell.length_a   1.000
_cell.length_b   1.000
_cell.length_c   1.000
_cell.angle_alpha   90.00
_cell.angle_beta   90.00
_cell.angle_gamma   90.00
#
_symmetry.space_group_name_H-M   'P 1'
#
loop_
_entity.id
_entity.type
_entity.pdbx_description
1 polymer ?
#
loop_
_entity_poly.entity_id
_entity_poly.type
_entity_poly.pdbx_seq_one_letter_code
_entity_poly.pdbx_strand_id
1 'polypeptide(L)'
;MLNNEALRNALFETNLRPTQAPVYVRSDRYLALGCDLRDLKTLERLLRRDFDAANASFLFVAEVSVTYMPTPDADSVIRWASTLDDVPSTPFSNILSYTNKHPGSQMQGGHSEWEEFALFAGHYFLLVASTANKGASHITDSAVPSVTPVEKIREVQMILTHHTQSQLESRRFGAAVALGQNTAAFHGGQGVQTRLTSIDVLVQDIPEPPVQPCKSTPPQARICHTVTAFNDTCALLVGGRASPSHALADCWLISAGQWTQVGDLPSARFRHSSVRVTIPSSKSDGAGVEAVLAFGGKTSDGHILDEWVIWTREDGWNAIPVNGPRPSARFGAALSTIAPAQSWGVMCGGMAPSGVVLQDLWEWHITAARQLEFFDRTSSVRCNTEIPAFGRLGASLVPFGDRLLLIGGVSKQGILDLPQDFLAISHDATAGHTTYDVQIPALKLSQSMWPLLVGTSAAAVSDNEIILAGGGAVCFSMGSFWNTGHFSITRGAEEVRPWTVAVSQSSQDSKKDDQQRSARADGKQAAKKKGKGNRPALPASTNITRIQIDSSEHFANVLAASKPVIIENLDIGACRDLWTLDYLKEKIGAEREVVIHECASDRMTFKDKNFSYVKKPFGDFLEGISAGAQTYLRAVSSAQPNRLPTNLEDDFPSVAGDFKLPDVFDVIRSNLHSSPLRISGPVALWLHYDVLANVLCQVRGSKTLHLFPPADVKHLSYPPGGSSSNVDILTSRDTRLSHTHPHTAHMRPGDILFIPPMWSHTAVPEDGVSVAVNVFFRNLESGYAAGKDVYGNRDLQAYENGRRDVERIAKAFKNIPDDMAKFYMDRLAMELKDRADAVGKSTRSGG
;
A
#
# COMPACT_ATOMS: atom_id res chain seq x y z
N MET A 1 10.19 24.69 -20.50
CA MET A 1 11.27 24.53 -19.49
C MET A 1 11.29 25.61 -18.40
N LEU A 2 10.46 26.68 -18.44
CA LEU A 2 10.51 27.79 -17.47
C LEU A 2 9.19 28.02 -16.69
N ASN A 3 8.34 27.01 -16.53
CA ASN A 3 7.05 27.15 -15.80
C ASN A 3 7.22 27.20 -14.27
N ASN A 4 8.39 26.83 -13.76
CA ASN A 4 8.72 26.93 -12.34
C ASN A 4 9.37 28.28 -12.06
N GLU A 5 8.71 29.15 -11.29
CA GLU A 5 9.21 30.51 -11.01
C GLU A 5 10.56 30.52 -10.30
N ALA A 6 10.86 29.56 -9.44
CA ALA A 6 12.15 29.47 -8.77
C ALA A 6 13.28 29.14 -9.76
N LEU A 7 13.06 28.18 -10.66
CA LEU A 7 14.03 27.83 -11.71
C LEU A 7 14.16 28.97 -12.73
N ARG A 8 13.03 29.59 -13.10
CA ARG A 8 12.96 30.71 -14.04
C ARG A 8 13.73 31.93 -13.52
N ASN A 9 13.49 32.32 -12.26
CA ASN A 9 14.16 33.46 -11.66
C ASN A 9 15.67 33.18 -11.49
N ALA A 10 16.05 31.98 -11.03
CA ALA A 10 17.45 31.58 -10.96
C ALA A 10 18.16 31.57 -12.32
N LEU A 11 17.45 31.21 -13.40
CA LEU A 11 17.99 31.23 -14.75
C LEU A 11 18.09 32.66 -15.32
N PHE A 12 17.14 33.56 -15.02
CA PHE A 12 17.20 34.95 -15.49
C PHE A 12 18.18 35.82 -14.71
N GLU A 13 18.50 35.47 -13.45
CA GLU A 13 19.60 36.07 -12.68
C GLU A 13 20.99 35.71 -13.24
N THR A 14 21.05 34.75 -14.17
CA THR A 14 22.28 34.33 -14.85
C THR A 14 22.21 34.74 -16.32
N ASN A 15 23.24 35.43 -16.85
CA ASN A 15 23.16 35.99 -18.20
C ASN A 15 22.92 34.91 -19.27
N LEU A 16 21.69 34.82 -19.78
CA LEU A 16 21.30 33.85 -20.81
C LEU A 16 21.96 34.21 -22.15
N ARG A 17 22.48 33.19 -22.84
CA ARG A 17 23.21 33.36 -24.10
C ARG A 17 22.49 32.61 -25.23
N PRO A 18 22.57 33.07 -26.50
CA PRO A 18 22.05 32.31 -27.64
C PRO A 18 22.71 30.94 -27.74
N THR A 19 21.93 29.92 -28.09
CA THR A 19 22.43 28.54 -28.24
C THR A 19 21.94 27.89 -29.52
N GLN A 20 22.59 26.78 -29.88
CA GLN A 20 22.18 25.87 -30.94
C GLN A 20 22.35 24.43 -30.45
N ALA A 21 21.54 23.52 -30.99
CA ALA A 21 21.64 22.10 -30.68
C ALA A 21 23.08 21.58 -30.86
N PRO A 22 23.59 20.73 -29.95
CA PRO A 22 22.87 20.03 -28.88
C PRO A 22 22.76 20.79 -27.53
N VAL A 23 23.13 22.08 -27.47
CA VAL A 23 22.96 22.92 -26.27
C VAL A 23 21.64 23.67 -26.34
N TYR A 24 20.75 23.42 -25.37
CA TYR A 24 19.40 23.98 -25.34
C TYR A 24 19.25 25.16 -24.38
N VAL A 25 20.06 25.21 -23.33
CA VAL A 25 20.09 26.34 -22.38
C VAL A 25 21.55 26.64 -22.04
N ARG A 26 21.92 27.92 -22.06
CA ARG A 26 23.24 28.39 -21.65
C ARG A 26 23.13 29.69 -20.87
N SER A 27 23.76 29.72 -19.71
CA SER A 27 23.96 30.91 -18.89
C SER A 27 25.37 30.90 -18.28
N ASP A 28 25.66 31.88 -17.43
CA ASP A 28 26.92 31.94 -16.68
C ASP A 28 27.10 30.78 -15.67
N ARG A 29 26.01 30.20 -15.16
CA ARG A 29 26.06 29.16 -14.10
C ARG A 29 25.34 27.86 -14.43
N TYR A 30 24.68 27.77 -15.58
CA TYR A 30 23.87 26.61 -15.96
C TYR A 30 23.95 26.33 -17.46
N LEU A 31 24.13 25.05 -17.79
CA LEU A 31 24.16 24.54 -19.16
C LEU A 31 23.25 23.30 -19.25
N ALA A 32 22.28 23.32 -20.17
CA ALA A 32 21.46 22.14 -20.50
C ALA A 32 21.87 21.58 -21.87
N LEU A 33 22.28 20.31 -21.86
CA LEU A 33 22.79 19.57 -23.00
C LEU A 33 21.86 18.40 -23.33
N GLY A 34 21.45 18.23 -24.58
CA GLY A 34 20.88 16.97 -25.04
C GLY A 34 21.99 16.05 -25.52
N CYS A 35 22.27 14.98 -24.79
CA CYS A 35 23.34 14.05 -25.13
C CYS A 35 22.90 12.60 -24.88
N ASP A 36 23.21 11.73 -25.83
CA ASP A 36 23.25 10.29 -25.57
C ASP A 36 24.55 10.00 -24.81
N LEU A 37 24.46 9.45 -23.59
CA LEU A 37 25.64 9.17 -22.76
C LEU A 37 26.55 8.09 -23.35
N ARG A 38 26.12 7.38 -24.41
CA ARG A 38 26.98 6.46 -25.18
C ARG A 38 27.90 7.21 -26.15
N ASP A 39 27.57 8.43 -26.53
CA ASP A 39 28.41 9.27 -27.41
C ASP A 39 29.37 10.15 -26.58
N LEU A 40 30.36 9.49 -25.98
CA LEU A 40 31.37 10.13 -25.12
C LEU A 40 32.21 11.18 -25.87
N LYS A 41 32.41 11.01 -27.18
CA LYS A 41 33.16 11.97 -28.01
C LYS A 41 32.43 13.30 -28.10
N THR A 42 31.11 13.26 -28.31
CA THR A 42 30.28 14.47 -28.34
C THR A 42 30.24 15.12 -26.95
N LEU A 43 30.08 14.31 -25.90
CA LEU A 43 30.06 14.80 -24.52
C LEU A 43 31.37 15.52 -24.14
N GLU A 44 32.52 14.91 -24.42
CA GLU A 44 33.84 15.50 -24.13
C GLU A 44 34.07 16.79 -24.88
N ARG A 45 33.79 16.80 -26.20
CA ARG A 45 33.95 17.99 -27.04
C ARG A 45 33.13 19.16 -26.52
N LEU A 46 31.91 18.92 -26.05
CA LEU A 46 31.02 19.96 -25.55
C LEU A 46 31.46 20.46 -24.17
N LEU A 47 31.88 19.57 -23.27
CA LEU A 47 32.44 19.93 -21.96
C LEU A 47 33.69 20.79 -22.09
N ARG A 48 34.68 20.36 -22.90
CA ARG A 48 35.94 21.11 -23.08
C ARG A 48 35.75 22.45 -23.81
N ARG A 49 34.70 22.58 -24.64
CA ARG A 49 34.38 23.84 -25.31
C ARG A 49 33.82 24.88 -24.33
N ASP A 50 32.97 24.45 -23.40
CA ASP A 50 32.19 25.35 -22.58
C ASP A 50 32.76 25.55 -21.17
N PHE A 51 33.68 24.68 -20.73
CA PHE A 51 34.37 24.78 -19.45
C PHE A 51 35.89 24.69 -19.63
N ASP A 52 36.62 25.50 -18.85
CA ASP A 52 38.07 25.34 -18.72
C ASP A 52 38.36 24.09 -17.87
N ALA A 53 38.37 22.94 -18.53
CA ALA A 53 38.58 21.65 -17.88
C ALA A 53 39.92 21.55 -17.13
N ALA A 54 40.90 22.42 -17.45
CA ALA A 54 42.20 22.42 -16.78
C ALA A 54 42.18 23.11 -15.40
N ASN A 55 41.20 23.95 -15.11
CA ASN A 55 41.07 24.71 -13.86
C ASN A 55 39.74 24.45 -13.12
N ALA A 56 39.00 23.42 -13.50
CA ALA A 56 37.70 23.08 -12.93
C ALA A 56 37.76 21.78 -12.12
N SER A 57 36.90 21.67 -11.10
CA SER A 57 36.62 20.38 -10.42
C SER A 57 35.28 19.85 -10.88
N PHE A 58 35.20 18.56 -11.23
CA PHE A 58 33.96 17.96 -11.67
C PHE A 58 33.33 17.09 -10.58
N LEU A 59 32.06 17.36 -10.29
CA LEU A 59 31.19 16.48 -9.52
C LEU A 59 30.18 15.83 -10.47
N PHE A 60 30.36 14.54 -10.72
CA PHE A 60 29.42 13.76 -11.52
C PHE A 60 28.37 13.15 -10.61
N VAL A 61 27.10 13.44 -10.87
CA VAL A 61 25.97 12.86 -10.15
C VAL A 61 25.20 11.94 -11.10
N ALA A 62 25.28 10.64 -10.83
CA ALA A 62 24.50 9.63 -11.52
C ALA A 62 23.42 9.11 -10.58
N GLU A 63 22.33 9.86 -10.44
CA GLU A 63 21.18 9.47 -9.60
C GLU A 63 20.20 8.61 -10.40
N VAL A 64 20.20 7.29 -10.15
CA VAL A 64 19.30 6.31 -10.80
C VAL A 64 19.25 6.51 -12.34
N SER A 65 20.37 6.83 -12.97
CA SER A 65 20.41 7.18 -14.41
C SER A 65 21.22 6.17 -15.21
N VAL A 66 22.50 6.02 -14.90
CA VAL A 66 23.38 5.04 -15.57
C VAL A 66 23.00 3.60 -15.23
N THR A 67 22.21 3.37 -14.19
CA THR A 67 21.64 2.05 -13.87
C THR A 67 20.72 1.49 -14.96
N TYR A 68 20.20 2.35 -15.84
CA TYR A 68 19.37 1.94 -16.98
C TYR A 68 20.17 1.72 -18.26
N MET A 69 21.49 1.98 -18.24
CA MET A 69 22.38 1.72 -19.37
C MET A 69 22.90 0.28 -19.31
N PRO A 70 23.22 -0.35 -20.46
CA PRO A 70 24.01 -1.58 -20.48
C PRO A 70 25.32 -1.39 -19.70
N THR A 71 25.75 -2.40 -18.93
CA THR A 71 26.97 -2.32 -18.10
C THR A 71 28.20 -1.81 -18.86
N PRO A 72 28.50 -2.28 -20.09
CA PRO A 72 29.68 -1.78 -20.83
C PRO A 72 29.60 -0.28 -21.16
N ASP A 73 28.40 0.25 -21.39
CA ASP A 73 28.19 1.67 -21.69
C ASP A 73 28.33 2.52 -20.43
N ALA A 74 27.73 2.07 -19.31
CA ALA A 74 27.86 2.72 -18.01
C ALA A 74 29.34 2.77 -17.56
N ASP A 75 30.05 1.64 -17.69
CA ASP A 75 31.47 1.55 -17.40
C ASP A 75 32.30 2.49 -18.28
N SER A 76 31.91 2.66 -19.54
CA SER A 76 32.58 3.57 -20.47
C SER A 76 32.37 5.03 -20.05
N VAL A 77 31.17 5.42 -19.60
CA VAL A 77 30.90 6.75 -19.03
C VAL A 77 31.73 6.99 -17.78
N ILE A 78 31.76 6.03 -16.84
CA ILE A 78 32.53 6.16 -15.59
C ILE A 78 34.03 6.27 -15.89
N ARG A 79 34.55 5.43 -16.80
CA ARG A 79 35.96 5.49 -17.23
C ARG A 79 36.27 6.83 -17.89
N TRP A 80 35.42 7.32 -18.77
CA TRP A 80 35.60 8.64 -19.39
C TRP A 80 35.58 9.79 -18.36
N ALA A 81 34.68 9.74 -17.37
CA ALA A 81 34.66 10.74 -16.32
C ALA A 81 35.98 10.77 -15.52
N SER A 82 36.64 9.62 -15.38
CA SER A 82 37.95 9.53 -14.72
C SER A 82 39.11 10.13 -15.53
N THR A 83 38.99 10.29 -16.85
CA THR A 83 40.09 10.82 -17.70
C THR A 83 40.12 12.35 -17.78
N LEU A 84 39.23 13.06 -17.09
CA LEU A 84 39.16 14.52 -17.15
C LEU A 84 40.24 15.23 -16.31
N ASP A 85 41.07 14.47 -15.57
CA ASP A 85 42.12 14.97 -14.65
C ASP A 85 43.55 15.00 -15.24
N ASP A 86 43.74 14.83 -16.55
CA ASP A 86 45.07 14.74 -17.19
C ASP A 86 45.86 16.08 -17.28
N VAL A 87 45.77 16.95 -16.25
CA VAL A 87 46.65 18.13 -16.12
C VAL A 87 47.50 17.99 -14.84
N PRO A 88 48.84 17.77 -14.96
CA PRO A 88 49.74 17.41 -13.86
C PRO A 88 49.94 18.42 -12.71
N SER A 89 49.14 19.48 -12.57
CA SER A 89 49.53 20.67 -11.79
C SER A 89 48.53 21.24 -10.79
N THR A 90 47.42 20.57 -10.47
CA THR A 90 46.44 21.11 -9.49
C THR A 90 45.90 20.08 -8.50
N PRO A 91 45.72 20.42 -7.21
CA PRO A 91 45.35 19.49 -6.13
C PRO A 91 43.84 19.23 -6.02
N PHE A 92 43.08 19.34 -7.11
CA PHE A 92 41.61 19.30 -7.08
C PHE A 92 41.09 18.01 -7.71
N SER A 93 40.06 17.44 -7.09
CA SER A 93 39.64 16.05 -7.25
C SER A 93 38.28 15.92 -7.92
N ASN A 94 38.13 15.07 -8.93
CA ASN A 94 36.78 14.67 -9.36
C ASN A 94 36.13 13.81 -8.29
N ILE A 95 34.84 14.03 -8.04
CA ILE A 95 34.02 13.18 -7.20
C ILE A 95 32.90 12.62 -8.07
N LEU A 96 32.80 11.30 -8.15
CA LEU A 96 31.67 10.63 -8.78
C LEU A 96 30.76 10.15 -7.64
N SER A 97 29.62 10.83 -7.48
CA SER A 97 28.57 10.41 -6.54
C SER A 97 27.51 9.66 -7.33
N TYR A 98 27.57 8.34 -7.25
CA TYR A 98 26.51 7.48 -7.75
C TYR A 98 25.49 7.28 -6.62
N THR A 99 24.23 7.60 -6.90
CA THR A 99 23.13 7.43 -5.95
C THR A 99 22.06 6.58 -6.60
N ASN A 100 21.77 5.42 -6.02
CA ASN A 100 20.39 4.96 -6.04
C ASN A 100 19.76 5.58 -4.78
N LYS A 101 18.85 6.54 -4.98
CA LYS A 101 18.01 7.26 -4.01
C LYS A 101 18.16 6.87 -2.52
N HIS A 102 18.79 7.72 -1.71
CA HIS A 102 18.79 7.59 -0.25
C HIS A 102 17.58 8.36 0.33
N PRO A 103 16.67 7.74 1.09
CA PRO A 103 15.58 8.45 1.77
C PRO A 103 16.09 9.08 3.06
N GLY A 104 17.08 9.97 2.96
CA GLY A 104 17.61 10.73 4.08
C GLY A 104 16.95 12.10 4.15
N SER A 105 15.71 12.20 4.68
CA SER A 105 15.18 13.45 5.28
C SER A 105 13.70 13.43 5.72
N GLN A 106 12.93 12.34 5.57
CA GLN A 106 11.52 12.31 6.01
C GLN A 106 11.17 11.19 7.02
N MET A 107 12.13 10.75 7.83
CA MET A 107 11.90 9.72 8.87
C MET A 107 11.63 10.35 10.25
N GLN A 108 10.73 11.33 10.33
CA GLN A 108 10.15 11.80 11.60
C GLN A 108 8.63 11.62 11.55
N GLY A 109 8.21 10.39 11.84
CA GLY A 109 6.82 9.96 11.95
C GLY A 109 6.79 8.49 12.35
N GLY A 110 5.72 8.01 13.00
CA GLY A 110 5.61 6.67 13.59
C GLY A 110 5.75 5.50 12.59
N HIS A 111 6.97 5.22 12.14
CA HIS A 111 7.30 4.14 11.22
C HIS A 111 7.39 2.79 11.96
N SER A 112 6.91 1.72 11.32
CA SER A 112 6.87 0.36 11.90
C SER A 112 7.21 -0.77 10.90
N GLU A 113 7.59 -0.42 9.67
CA GLU A 113 7.87 -1.33 8.55
C GLU A 113 9.39 -1.48 8.35
N TRP A 114 10.10 -1.85 9.42
CA TRP A 114 11.57 -1.85 9.45
C TRP A 114 12.20 -2.90 8.55
N GLU A 115 11.57 -4.06 8.39
CA GLU A 115 12.05 -5.12 7.49
C GLU A 115 11.92 -4.68 6.03
N GLU A 116 10.83 -4.01 5.66
CA GLU A 116 10.69 -3.45 4.32
C GLU A 116 11.75 -2.39 4.06
N PHE A 117 11.96 -1.48 5.02
CA PHE A 117 13.00 -0.47 4.91
C PHE A 117 14.40 -1.07 4.79
N ALA A 118 14.72 -2.11 5.56
CA ALA A 118 16.00 -2.80 5.48
C ALA A 118 16.18 -3.50 4.13
N LEU A 119 15.14 -4.14 3.59
CA LEU A 119 15.18 -4.70 2.24
C LEU A 119 15.40 -3.61 1.20
N PHE A 120 14.65 -2.52 1.27
CA PHE A 120 14.84 -1.38 0.36
C PHE A 120 16.26 -0.81 0.46
N ALA A 121 16.74 -0.52 1.66
CA ALA A 121 18.08 0.03 1.86
C ALA A 121 19.18 -0.94 1.39
N GLY A 122 18.97 -2.26 1.50
CA GLY A 122 19.91 -3.26 1.01
C GLY A 122 20.03 -3.33 -0.52
N HIS A 123 19.02 -2.86 -1.26
CA HIS A 123 19.04 -2.83 -2.74
C HIS A 123 19.57 -1.51 -3.32
N TYR A 124 19.93 -0.56 -2.46
CA TYR A 124 20.35 0.79 -2.85
C TYR A 124 21.74 1.04 -2.26
N PHE A 125 22.63 1.66 -3.04
CA PHE A 125 23.95 2.04 -2.56
C PHE A 125 24.29 3.49 -2.94
N LEU A 126 25.15 4.08 -2.12
CA LEU A 126 25.81 5.36 -2.36
C LEU A 126 27.28 5.07 -2.60
N LEU A 127 27.75 5.27 -3.82
CA LEU A 127 29.17 5.15 -4.16
C LEU A 127 29.74 6.55 -4.38
N VAL A 128 30.79 6.87 -3.64
CA VAL A 128 31.55 8.11 -3.78
C VAL A 128 32.97 7.73 -4.22
N ALA A 129 33.32 7.99 -5.48
CA ALA A 129 34.64 7.70 -6.03
C ALA A 129 35.39 9.00 -6.33
N SER A 130 36.73 8.98 -6.25
CA SER A 130 37.57 10.13 -6.58
C SER A 130 38.88 9.73 -7.24
N THR A 131 39.33 10.54 -8.19
CA THR A 131 40.59 10.39 -8.95
C THR A 131 41.78 11.10 -8.31
N ALA A 132 41.56 11.97 -7.32
CA ALA A 132 42.68 12.60 -6.63
C ALA A 132 43.38 11.62 -5.71
N ASN A 133 44.71 11.53 -5.86
CA ASN A 133 45.60 10.95 -4.87
C ASN A 133 45.69 11.85 -3.63
N LYS A 134 44.62 11.91 -2.85
CA LYS A 134 44.73 12.20 -1.42
C LYS A 134 45.01 10.87 -0.78
N GLY A 135 46.20 10.71 -0.18
CA GLY A 135 46.57 9.52 0.59
C GLY A 135 45.43 9.15 1.52
N ALA A 136 44.60 8.20 1.09
CA ALA A 136 43.48 7.74 1.87
C ALA A 136 44.09 6.82 2.91
N SER A 137 44.03 7.28 4.17
CA SER A 137 44.23 6.43 5.33
C SER A 137 43.47 5.14 5.08
N HIS A 138 44.20 4.04 4.90
CA HIS A 138 43.61 2.71 4.96
C HIS A 138 42.85 2.64 6.29
N ILE A 139 41.52 2.63 6.23
CA ILE A 139 40.75 2.00 7.28
C ILE A 139 41.08 0.52 7.10
N THR A 140 42.10 0.06 7.83
CA THR A 140 42.40 -1.35 7.96
C THR A 140 41.17 -1.98 8.57
N ASP A 141 40.41 -2.73 7.78
CA ASP A 141 39.54 -3.75 8.33
C ASP A 141 40.43 -4.63 9.21
N SER A 142 40.15 -4.58 10.50
CA SER A 142 40.91 -5.33 11.49
C SER A 142 40.82 -6.80 11.12
N ALA A 143 41.99 -7.41 10.92
CA ALA A 143 42.13 -8.84 10.67
C ALA A 143 41.30 -9.61 11.70
N VAL A 144 40.35 -10.40 11.21
CA VAL A 144 39.64 -11.38 12.01
C VAL A 144 40.70 -12.36 12.53
N PRO A 145 40.80 -12.58 13.85
CA PRO A 145 41.75 -13.56 14.37
C PRO A 145 41.38 -14.95 13.82
N SER A 146 42.35 -15.62 13.21
CA SER A 146 42.23 -17.01 12.80
C SER A 146 42.08 -17.87 14.05
N VAL A 147 40.84 -18.27 14.34
CA VAL A 147 40.54 -19.25 15.39
C VAL A 147 40.70 -20.64 14.78
N THR A 148 41.44 -21.49 15.49
CA THR A 148 41.69 -22.89 15.15
C THR A 148 40.37 -23.65 14.98
N PRO A 149 40.20 -24.55 13.99
CA PRO A 149 38.95 -25.27 13.78
C PRO A 149 38.59 -26.10 15.01
N VAL A 150 37.50 -25.76 15.68
CA VAL A 150 36.87 -26.63 16.68
C VAL A 150 36.26 -27.81 15.93
N GLU A 151 36.38 -29.01 16.50
CA GLU A 151 35.93 -30.27 15.91
C GLU A 151 34.51 -30.16 15.35
N LYS A 152 34.32 -30.70 14.13
CA LYS A 152 33.06 -30.68 13.37
C LYS A 152 31.88 -31.16 14.22
N ILE A 153 31.11 -30.21 14.73
CA ILE A 153 29.76 -30.44 15.23
C ILE A 153 28.92 -30.96 14.05
N ARG A 154 28.06 -31.94 14.31
CA ARG A 154 27.21 -32.61 13.31
C ARG A 154 26.48 -31.59 12.44
N GLU A 155 26.66 -31.69 11.12
CA GLU A 155 26.01 -30.84 10.13
C GLU A 155 24.48 -30.94 10.25
N VAL A 156 23.82 -29.79 10.51
CA VAL A 156 22.36 -29.72 10.62
C VAL A 156 21.76 -29.73 9.23
N GLN A 157 21.05 -30.80 8.85
CA GLN A 157 20.34 -30.88 7.56
C GLN A 157 18.86 -30.57 7.74
N MET A 158 18.31 -29.76 6.84
CA MET A 158 16.88 -29.46 6.78
C MET A 158 16.34 -29.53 5.36
N ILE A 159 15.09 -29.96 5.22
CA ILE A 159 14.36 -29.92 3.96
C ILE A 159 13.25 -28.89 4.08
N LEU A 160 13.23 -27.93 3.16
CA LEU A 160 12.14 -26.97 3.01
C LEU A 160 11.23 -27.42 1.87
N THR A 161 9.96 -27.66 2.19
CA THR A 161 8.94 -28.09 1.22
C THR A 161 7.82 -27.08 1.14
N HIS A 162 7.46 -26.71 -0.09
CA HIS A 162 6.33 -25.84 -0.38
C HIS A 162 5.07 -26.64 -0.68
N HIS A 163 3.96 -26.23 -0.06
CA HIS A 163 2.66 -26.85 -0.22
C HIS A 163 1.68 -25.82 -0.75
N THR A 164 1.23 -26.00 -1.99
CA THR A 164 0.24 -25.12 -2.62
C THR A 164 -1.15 -25.42 -2.10
N GLN A 165 -1.77 -24.43 -1.46
CA GLN A 165 -3.14 -24.52 -0.95
C GLN A 165 -3.88 -23.21 -1.24
N SER A 166 -4.94 -23.28 -2.04
CA SER A 166 -5.74 -22.11 -2.45
C SER A 166 -6.65 -21.57 -1.34
N GLN A 167 -6.86 -22.33 -0.27
CA GLN A 167 -7.80 -21.99 0.81
C GLN A 167 -7.16 -21.19 1.96
N LEU A 168 -5.82 -21.11 2.02
CA LEU A 168 -5.13 -20.37 3.08
C LEU A 168 -5.10 -18.86 2.75
N GLU A 169 -5.57 -18.03 3.67
CA GLU A 169 -5.62 -16.59 3.45
C GLU A 169 -4.21 -15.98 3.52
N SER A 170 -3.80 -15.25 2.47
CA SER A 170 -2.51 -14.56 2.46
C SER A 170 -2.45 -13.52 3.58
N ARG A 171 -1.47 -13.67 4.47
CA ARG A 171 -1.28 -12.80 5.65
C ARG A 171 0.19 -12.56 5.95
N ARG A 172 0.52 -11.46 6.61
CA ARG A 172 1.86 -11.16 7.16
C ARG A 172 1.75 -10.45 8.51
N PHE A 173 2.76 -10.57 9.34
CA PHE A 173 2.77 -10.07 10.72
C PHE A 173 1.59 -10.59 11.55
N GLY A 174 1.13 -11.81 11.25
CA GLY A 174 0.20 -12.57 12.09
C GLY A 174 0.93 -13.29 13.22
N ALA A 175 0.22 -14.18 13.89
CA ALA A 175 0.81 -15.08 14.88
C ALA A 175 0.47 -16.53 14.52
N ALA A 176 1.42 -17.43 14.77
CA ALA A 176 1.25 -18.87 14.62
C ALA A 176 1.29 -19.56 15.98
N VAL A 177 0.57 -20.66 16.11
CA VAL A 177 0.55 -21.50 17.31
C VAL A 177 0.34 -22.96 16.94
N ALA A 178 1.07 -23.86 17.59
CA ALA A 178 0.82 -25.30 17.53
C ALA A 178 -0.17 -25.68 18.64
N LEU A 179 -1.23 -26.41 18.27
CA LEU A 179 -2.28 -26.90 19.17
C LEU A 179 -2.24 -28.43 19.17
N GLY A 180 -1.20 -29.00 19.78
CA GLY A 180 -0.86 -30.42 19.69
C GLY A 180 -0.01 -30.76 18.46
N GLN A 181 0.32 -32.05 18.29
CA GLN A 181 1.31 -32.50 17.30
C GLN A 181 0.86 -32.40 15.84
N ASN A 182 -0.45 -32.34 15.61
CA ASN A 182 -1.04 -32.43 14.27
C ASN A 182 -1.90 -31.21 13.91
N THR A 183 -1.72 -30.07 14.60
CA THR A 183 -2.54 -28.87 14.36
C THR A 183 -1.71 -27.59 14.48
N ALA A 184 -1.69 -26.79 13.41
CA ALA A 184 -1.10 -25.47 13.38
C ALA A 184 -2.18 -24.43 13.06
N ALA A 185 -2.19 -23.32 13.81
CA ALA A 185 -3.16 -22.25 13.65
C ALA A 185 -2.45 -20.91 13.39
N PHE A 186 -3.03 -20.10 12.48
CA PHE A 186 -2.51 -18.80 12.07
C PHE A 186 -3.59 -17.72 12.26
N HIS A 187 -3.36 -16.80 13.19
CA HIS A 187 -4.35 -15.79 13.59
C HIS A 187 -3.93 -14.36 13.20
N GLY A 188 -4.91 -13.61 12.68
CA GLY A 188 -4.78 -12.19 12.39
C GLY A 188 -3.72 -11.90 11.32
N GLY A 189 -3.10 -10.72 11.38
CA GLY A 189 -2.12 -10.29 10.38
C GLY A 189 -2.70 -9.30 9.37
N GLN A 190 -1.82 -8.74 8.54
CA GLN A 190 -2.19 -7.90 7.41
C GLN A 190 -2.47 -8.80 6.22
N GLY A 191 -3.71 -8.82 5.74
CA GLY A 191 -4.07 -9.43 4.47
C GLY A 191 -3.89 -8.46 3.29
N VAL A 192 -4.24 -8.91 2.09
CA VAL A 192 -4.02 -8.17 0.83
C VAL A 192 -4.69 -6.79 0.84
N GLN A 193 -5.85 -6.66 1.47
CA GLN A 193 -6.62 -5.40 1.51
C GLN A 193 -6.73 -4.81 2.92
N THR A 194 -6.89 -5.64 3.94
CA THR A 194 -7.22 -5.21 5.30
C THR A 194 -6.50 -6.06 6.34
N ARG A 195 -6.49 -5.59 7.60
CA ARG A 195 -6.07 -6.43 8.73
C ARG A 195 -7.14 -7.48 9.00
N LEU A 196 -6.70 -8.68 9.35
CA LEU A 196 -7.55 -9.84 9.49
C LEU A 196 -7.92 -10.08 10.96
N THR A 197 -9.14 -10.59 11.17
CA THR A 197 -9.59 -11.24 12.42
C THR A 197 -9.63 -12.76 12.28
N SER A 198 -9.33 -13.28 11.09
CA SER A 198 -9.47 -14.69 10.75
C SER A 198 -8.40 -15.54 11.42
N ILE A 199 -8.78 -16.78 11.73
CA ILE A 199 -7.87 -17.87 12.09
C ILE A 199 -7.95 -18.93 11.00
N ASP A 200 -6.80 -19.29 10.43
CA ASP A 200 -6.68 -20.43 9.54
C ASP A 200 -6.06 -21.60 10.33
N VAL A 201 -6.65 -22.78 10.22
CA VAL A 201 -6.20 -23.99 10.92
C VAL A 201 -5.79 -25.06 9.93
N LEU A 202 -4.53 -25.50 10.01
CA LEU A 202 -3.98 -26.64 9.31
C LEU A 202 -3.98 -27.86 10.22
N VAL A 203 -4.44 -29.01 9.72
CA VAL A 203 -4.44 -30.29 10.44
C VAL A 203 -3.80 -31.41 9.60
N GLN A 204 -3.24 -32.40 10.28
CA GLN A 204 -2.66 -33.60 9.67
C GLN A 204 -3.49 -34.85 10.05
N ASP A 205 -3.93 -35.62 9.06
CA ASP A 205 -4.61 -36.93 9.20
C ASP A 205 -5.90 -37.01 10.06
N ILE A 206 -6.62 -35.90 10.29
CA ILE A 206 -7.87 -35.90 11.07
C ILE A 206 -9.03 -35.30 10.25
N PRO A 207 -10.14 -36.03 9.99
CA PRO A 207 -11.32 -35.51 9.28
C PRO A 207 -12.09 -34.43 10.03
N GLU A 208 -11.96 -34.36 11.36
CA GLU A 208 -12.69 -33.42 12.23
C GLU A 208 -11.72 -32.47 12.96
N PRO A 209 -11.81 -31.14 12.76
CA PRO A 209 -10.94 -30.19 13.45
C PRO A 209 -11.21 -30.17 14.97
N PRO A 210 -10.17 -30.13 15.83
CA PRO A 210 -10.34 -29.90 17.27
C PRO A 210 -10.89 -28.50 17.58
N VAL A 211 -10.86 -27.58 16.61
CA VAL A 211 -11.36 -26.21 16.71
C VAL A 211 -12.61 -26.06 15.85
N GLN A 212 -13.79 -26.02 16.47
CA GLN A 212 -15.04 -25.68 15.80
C GLN A 212 -15.08 -24.18 15.45
N PRO A 213 -15.80 -23.77 14.38
CA PRO A 213 -15.99 -22.36 14.05
C PRO A 213 -16.55 -21.58 15.24
N CYS A 214 -15.89 -20.45 15.53
CA CYS A 214 -16.09 -19.63 16.70
C CYS A 214 -17.56 -19.17 16.85
N LYS A 215 -18.18 -19.44 18.00
CA LYS A 215 -19.54 -18.95 18.36
C LYS A 215 -19.52 -17.62 19.12
N SER A 216 -18.35 -17.14 19.53
CA SER A 216 -18.14 -15.93 20.34
C SER A 216 -17.56 -14.79 19.49
N THR A 217 -17.68 -13.55 19.95
CA THR A 217 -17.09 -12.38 19.27
C THR A 217 -15.56 -12.51 19.21
N PRO A 218 -14.95 -12.53 18.02
CA PRO A 218 -13.49 -12.62 17.89
C PRO A 218 -12.80 -11.31 18.30
N PRO A 219 -11.51 -11.36 18.67
CA PRO A 219 -10.72 -10.16 18.91
C PRO A 219 -10.64 -9.27 17.66
N GLN A 220 -10.53 -7.96 17.86
CA GLN A 220 -10.39 -7.01 16.75
C GLN A 220 -9.16 -7.31 15.87
N ALA A 221 -9.24 -6.88 14.61
CA ALA A 221 -8.20 -7.08 13.60
C ALA A 221 -6.88 -6.42 14.01
N ARG A 222 -5.79 -7.18 13.99
CA ARG A 222 -4.49 -6.74 14.54
C ARG A 222 -3.31 -7.41 13.86
N ILE A 223 -2.14 -6.79 14.02
CA ILE A 223 -0.84 -7.29 13.56
C ILE A 223 0.22 -7.16 14.65
N CYS A 224 1.30 -7.93 14.51
CA CYS A 224 2.44 -7.94 15.43
C CYS A 224 2.04 -8.24 16.89
N HIS A 225 0.96 -9.00 17.09
CA HIS A 225 0.61 -9.70 18.33
C HIS A 225 1.30 -11.05 18.38
N THR A 226 1.27 -11.71 19.53
CA THR A 226 1.68 -13.10 19.67
C THR A 226 0.49 -13.97 20.07
N VAL A 227 0.59 -15.28 19.79
CA VAL A 227 -0.34 -16.30 20.29
C VAL A 227 0.52 -17.44 20.84
N THR A 228 0.37 -17.73 22.12
CA THR A 228 1.20 -18.73 22.82
C THR A 228 0.32 -19.84 23.36
N ALA A 229 0.58 -21.09 22.96
CA ALA A 229 -0.14 -22.25 23.47
C ALA A 229 0.12 -22.42 24.97
N PHE A 230 -0.94 -22.73 25.71
CA PHE A 230 -0.88 -23.18 27.10
C PHE A 230 -0.96 -24.71 27.17
N ASN A 231 -1.75 -25.32 26.27
CA ASN A 231 -1.83 -26.75 26.04
C ASN A 231 -2.38 -26.99 24.63
N ASP A 232 -2.65 -28.24 24.28
CA ASP A 232 -3.08 -28.64 22.93
C ASP A 232 -4.43 -28.06 22.49
N THR A 233 -5.21 -27.46 23.40
CA THR A 233 -6.56 -26.92 23.12
C THR A 233 -6.72 -25.46 23.46
N CYS A 234 -5.69 -24.83 24.03
CA CYS A 234 -5.80 -23.51 24.64
C CYS A 234 -4.56 -22.66 24.33
N ALA A 235 -4.79 -21.42 23.89
CA ALA A 235 -3.72 -20.47 23.63
C ALA A 235 -4.09 -19.05 24.08
N LEU A 236 -3.08 -18.26 24.43
CA LEU A 236 -3.21 -16.88 24.85
C LEU A 236 -2.73 -15.95 23.74
N LEU A 237 -3.61 -15.08 23.24
CA LEU A 237 -3.30 -13.96 22.38
C LEU A 237 -2.90 -12.75 23.23
N VAL A 238 -1.79 -12.11 22.86
CA VAL A 238 -1.22 -10.99 23.62
C VAL A 238 -1.02 -9.76 22.73
N GLY A 239 -1.64 -8.65 23.11
CA GLY A 239 -1.42 -7.31 22.55
C GLY A 239 -1.55 -7.19 21.02
N GLY A 240 -0.57 -6.51 20.41
CA GLY A 240 -0.53 -6.20 18.98
C GLY A 240 -0.86 -4.75 18.68
N ARG A 241 -1.20 -4.44 17.43
CA ARG A 241 -1.60 -3.08 17.04
C ARG A 241 -2.67 -3.05 15.96
N ALA A 242 -3.49 -2.01 16.00
CA ALA A 242 -4.35 -1.63 14.88
C ALA A 242 -3.68 -0.61 13.94
N SER A 243 -2.71 0.17 14.43
CA SER A 243 -1.90 1.08 13.62
C SER A 243 -0.56 1.35 14.34
N PRO A 244 0.48 1.90 13.69
CA PRO A 244 1.76 2.16 14.36
C PRO A 244 1.64 3.02 15.63
N SER A 245 0.61 3.87 15.72
CA SER A 245 0.30 4.72 16.87
C SER A 245 -0.90 4.22 17.70
N HIS A 246 -1.30 2.96 17.52
CA HIS A 246 -2.40 2.34 18.27
C HIS A 246 -2.03 0.90 18.63
N ALA A 247 -1.12 0.79 19.60
CA ALA A 247 -0.80 -0.44 20.29
C ALA A 247 -2.01 -0.90 21.13
N LEU A 248 -2.12 -2.20 21.31
CA LEU A 248 -3.20 -2.86 22.01
C LEU A 248 -2.66 -3.51 23.30
N ALA A 249 -3.40 -3.37 24.40
CA ALA A 249 -3.12 -4.02 25.67
C ALA A 249 -3.98 -5.28 25.89
N ASP A 250 -5.08 -5.40 25.15
CA ASP A 250 -6.05 -6.46 25.36
C ASP A 250 -5.48 -7.84 25.06
N CYS A 251 -5.80 -8.80 25.93
CA CYS A 251 -5.36 -10.18 25.84
C CYS A 251 -6.57 -11.11 25.80
N TRP A 252 -6.46 -12.21 25.05
CA TRP A 252 -7.58 -13.10 24.80
C TRP A 252 -7.15 -14.56 24.90
N LEU A 253 -7.91 -15.35 25.64
CA LEU A 253 -7.75 -16.79 25.70
C LEU A 253 -8.65 -17.42 24.64
N ILE A 254 -8.08 -18.24 23.76
CA ILE A 254 -8.86 -19.17 22.93
C ILE A 254 -8.83 -20.55 23.58
N SER A 255 -10.00 -21.16 23.78
CA SER A 255 -10.13 -22.54 24.25
C SER A 255 -11.32 -23.21 23.57
N ALA A 256 -11.11 -24.38 22.98
CA ALA A 256 -12.14 -25.12 22.24
C ALA A 256 -12.93 -24.25 21.22
N GLY A 257 -12.23 -23.33 20.54
CA GLY A 257 -12.81 -22.40 19.56
C GLY A 257 -13.58 -21.21 20.15
N GLN A 258 -13.56 -21.00 21.47
CA GLN A 258 -14.18 -19.84 22.13
C GLN A 258 -13.14 -18.82 22.57
N TRP A 259 -13.38 -17.56 22.24
CA TRP A 259 -12.56 -16.43 22.66
C TRP A 259 -13.12 -15.84 23.95
N THR A 260 -12.26 -15.69 24.96
CA THR A 260 -12.56 -15.03 26.24
C THR A 260 -11.52 -13.96 26.50
N GLN A 261 -11.94 -12.71 26.68
CA GLN A 261 -11.00 -11.65 27.07
C GLN A 261 -10.50 -11.90 28.49
N VAL A 262 -9.19 -11.76 28.69
CA VAL A 262 -8.53 -11.86 30.01
C VAL A 262 -7.92 -10.50 30.36
N GLY A 263 -7.28 -10.39 31.53
CA GLY A 263 -6.65 -9.15 31.98
C GLY A 263 -5.70 -8.55 30.92
N ASP A 264 -5.77 -7.22 30.79
CA ASP A 264 -4.94 -6.46 29.86
C ASP A 264 -3.47 -6.42 30.32
N LEU A 265 -2.56 -6.24 29.37
CA LEU A 265 -1.16 -5.94 29.65
C LEU A 265 -1.02 -4.61 30.39
N PRO A 266 -0.02 -4.44 31.29
CA PRO A 266 0.27 -3.17 31.94
C PRO A 266 0.54 -2.03 30.94
N SER A 267 1.21 -2.35 29.84
CA SER A 267 1.52 -1.43 28.75
C SER A 267 1.10 -2.03 27.41
N ALA A 268 0.26 -1.30 26.67
CA ALA A 268 -0.13 -1.64 25.30
C ALA A 268 1.11 -1.73 24.39
N ARG A 269 1.29 -2.85 23.69
CA ARG A 269 2.53 -3.11 22.94
C ARG A 269 2.33 -3.99 21.71
N PHE A 270 3.20 -3.82 20.73
CA PHE A 270 3.29 -4.66 19.53
C PHE A 270 4.76 -4.99 19.20
N ARG A 271 5.00 -6.03 18.39
CA ARG A 271 6.35 -6.58 18.13
C ARG A 271 7.10 -6.96 19.42
N HIS A 272 6.34 -7.32 20.45
CA HIS A 272 6.88 -8.00 21.62
C HIS A 272 6.99 -9.50 21.30
N SER A 273 7.65 -10.23 22.18
CA SER A 273 7.79 -11.68 22.07
C SER A 273 7.17 -12.33 23.29
N SER A 274 6.55 -13.50 23.13
CA SER A 274 6.00 -14.26 24.24
C SER A 274 6.27 -15.74 24.11
N VAL A 275 6.43 -16.41 25.25
CA VAL A 275 6.78 -17.83 25.31
C VAL A 275 6.12 -18.50 26.52
N ARG A 276 5.76 -19.78 26.37
CA ARG A 276 5.21 -20.61 27.46
C ARG A 276 6.36 -21.04 28.38
N VAL A 277 6.16 -20.88 29.68
CA VAL A 277 7.16 -21.21 30.70
C VAL A 277 6.52 -21.94 31.87
N THR A 278 7.34 -22.63 32.67
CA THR A 278 6.94 -23.16 33.98
C THR A 278 7.72 -22.44 35.07
N ILE A 279 6.99 -21.85 36.01
CA ILE A 279 7.56 -21.23 37.21
C ILE A 279 7.86 -22.36 38.21
N PRO A 280 9.12 -22.54 38.64
CA PRO A 280 9.47 -23.57 39.63
C PRO A 280 8.77 -23.31 40.98
N SER A 281 8.27 -24.37 41.62
CA SER A 281 7.70 -24.31 42.97
C SER A 281 8.82 -24.27 44.02
N SER A 282 8.67 -23.46 45.07
CA SER A 282 9.56 -23.47 46.24
C SER A 282 9.28 -24.61 47.21
N LYS A 283 8.16 -25.34 47.05
CA LYS A 283 7.79 -26.52 47.84
C LYS A 283 8.21 -27.79 47.09
N SER A 284 8.85 -28.72 47.78
CA SER A 284 9.41 -29.97 47.22
C SER A 284 8.41 -30.86 46.48
N ASP A 285 7.11 -30.74 46.79
CA ASP A 285 6.05 -31.60 46.27
C ASP A 285 5.06 -30.86 45.33
N GLY A 286 5.31 -29.58 45.02
CA GLY A 286 4.42 -28.77 44.18
C GLY A 286 4.78 -28.87 42.70
N ALA A 287 3.82 -29.25 41.85
CA ALA A 287 3.95 -29.06 40.41
C ALA A 287 4.18 -27.57 40.09
N GLY A 288 5.12 -27.27 39.18
CA GLY A 288 5.39 -25.90 38.77
C GLY A 288 4.16 -25.23 38.13
N VAL A 289 4.12 -23.89 38.16
CA VAL A 289 2.98 -23.12 37.63
C VAL A 289 3.23 -22.73 36.19
N GLU A 290 2.34 -23.15 35.29
CA GLU A 290 2.40 -22.76 33.88
C GLU A 290 2.06 -21.29 33.69
N ALA A 291 2.84 -20.61 32.87
CA ALA A 291 2.73 -19.18 32.64
C ALA A 291 3.10 -18.79 31.20
N VAL A 292 2.76 -17.57 30.82
CA VAL A 292 3.24 -16.94 29.58
C VAL A 292 4.12 -15.76 29.94
N LEU A 293 5.38 -15.81 29.54
CA LEU A 293 6.33 -14.71 29.69
C LEU A 293 6.30 -13.85 28.44
N ALA A 294 6.22 -12.53 28.59
CA ALA A 294 6.30 -11.58 27.47
C ALA A 294 7.36 -10.50 27.73
N PHE A 295 8.06 -10.11 26.66
CA PHE A 295 9.15 -9.16 26.73
C PHE A 295 9.12 -8.11 25.62
N GLY A 296 9.49 -6.88 26.00
CA GLY A 296 9.83 -5.81 25.09
C GLY A 296 8.65 -5.34 24.23
N GLY A 297 8.95 -4.95 23.00
CA GLY A 297 7.98 -4.39 22.07
C GLY A 297 7.96 -2.87 22.06
N LYS A 298 7.03 -2.32 21.28
CA LYS A 298 6.87 -0.89 21.05
C LYS A 298 5.46 -0.43 21.43
N THR A 299 5.36 0.72 22.08
CA THR A 299 4.11 1.38 22.49
C THR A 299 3.60 2.34 21.41
N SER A 300 2.39 2.90 21.60
CA SER A 300 1.73 3.81 20.66
C SER A 300 2.49 5.13 20.40
N ASP A 301 3.21 5.64 21.40
CA ASP A 301 4.07 6.83 21.32
C ASP A 301 5.47 6.51 20.77
N GLY A 302 5.74 5.23 20.50
CA GLY A 302 6.98 4.75 19.92
C GLY A 302 8.09 4.46 20.93
N HIS A 303 7.81 4.54 22.23
CA HIS A 303 8.71 4.06 23.27
C HIS A 303 8.96 2.56 23.10
N ILE A 304 10.20 2.13 23.33
CA ILE A 304 10.63 0.74 23.20
C ILE A 304 10.85 0.21 24.62
N LEU A 305 10.22 -0.92 24.91
CA LEU A 305 10.16 -1.49 26.25
C LEU A 305 11.34 -2.42 26.53
N ASP A 306 11.82 -2.42 27.77
CA ASP A 306 12.68 -3.44 28.39
C ASP A 306 11.94 -4.24 29.46
N GLU A 307 10.62 -4.06 29.54
CA GLU A 307 9.75 -4.66 30.56
C GLU A 307 9.52 -6.15 30.30
N TRP A 308 9.64 -6.95 31.36
CA TRP A 308 9.27 -8.35 31.43
C TRP A 308 8.00 -8.51 32.26
N VAL A 309 6.98 -9.12 31.66
CA VAL A 309 5.70 -9.40 32.31
C VAL A 309 5.36 -10.87 32.18
N ILE A 310 4.74 -11.42 33.22
CA ILE A 310 4.36 -12.83 33.28
C ILE A 310 2.87 -12.94 33.56
N TRP A 311 2.19 -13.77 32.77
CA TRP A 311 0.77 -14.07 32.93
C TRP A 311 0.58 -15.47 33.51
N THR A 312 -0.26 -15.58 34.53
CA THR A 312 -0.78 -16.88 35.00
C THR A 312 -2.31 -16.85 34.98
N ARG A 313 -2.94 -18.03 34.95
CA ARG A 313 -4.40 -18.13 34.94
C ARG A 313 -5.04 -17.58 36.22
N GLU A 314 -4.35 -17.68 37.35
CA GLU A 314 -4.83 -17.24 38.66
C GLU A 314 -4.57 -15.75 38.88
N ASP A 315 -3.34 -15.29 38.63
CA ASP A 315 -2.91 -13.92 39.00
C ASP A 315 -3.04 -12.90 37.86
N GLY A 316 -3.31 -13.34 36.62
CA GLY A 316 -3.21 -12.47 35.44
C GLY A 316 -1.79 -11.96 35.19
N TRP A 317 -1.66 -10.79 34.53
CA TRP A 317 -0.38 -10.17 34.22
C TRP A 317 0.26 -9.51 35.44
N ASN A 318 1.51 -9.85 35.71
CA ASN A 318 2.32 -9.26 36.75
C ASN A 318 3.72 -8.93 36.21
N ALA A 319 4.35 -7.88 36.73
CA ALA A 319 5.78 -7.65 36.47
C ALA A 319 6.60 -8.74 37.15
N ILE A 320 7.65 -9.23 36.46
CA ILE A 320 8.59 -10.18 37.05
C ILE A 320 9.92 -9.45 37.38
N PRO A 321 10.36 -9.45 38.64
CA PRO A 321 11.61 -8.79 39.02
C PRO A 321 12.80 -9.43 38.32
N VAL A 322 13.75 -8.60 37.89
CA VAL A 322 15.01 -9.03 37.27
C VAL A 322 16.16 -8.83 38.25
N ASN A 323 16.96 -9.86 38.45
CA ASN A 323 18.17 -9.81 39.28
C ASN A 323 19.42 -9.71 38.39
N GLY A 324 20.31 -8.78 38.71
CA GLY A 324 21.59 -8.62 38.00
C GLY A 324 21.50 -7.95 36.63
N PRO A 325 22.49 -8.18 35.74
CA PRO A 325 22.52 -7.59 34.41
C PRO A 325 21.34 -8.10 33.56
N ARG A 326 20.86 -7.28 32.63
CA ARG A 326 19.70 -7.61 31.80
C ARG A 326 19.82 -7.07 30.38
N PRO A 327 19.10 -7.68 29.42
CA PRO A 327 19.08 -7.18 28.05
C PRO A 327 18.47 -5.78 27.98
N SER A 328 18.99 -4.95 27.06
CA SER A 328 18.46 -3.62 26.78
C SER A 328 17.05 -3.66 26.17
N ALA A 329 16.34 -2.53 26.26
CA ALA A 329 15.06 -2.30 25.57
C ALA A 329 15.15 -2.63 24.08
N ARG A 330 14.16 -3.38 23.56
CA ARG A 330 14.11 -3.78 22.16
C ARG A 330 12.72 -4.22 21.72
N PHE A 331 12.49 -4.20 20.41
CA PHE A 331 11.31 -4.81 19.79
C PHE A 331 11.73 -5.76 18.66
N GLY A 332 10.85 -6.71 18.35
CA GLY A 332 11.06 -7.73 17.33
C GLY A 332 12.24 -8.66 17.62
N ALA A 333 12.51 -8.91 18.91
CA ALA A 333 13.50 -9.90 19.34
C ALA A 333 12.96 -11.32 19.17
N ALA A 334 13.85 -12.27 19.00
CA ALA A 334 13.50 -13.68 18.96
C ALA A 334 13.62 -14.26 20.38
N LEU A 335 12.59 -14.97 20.86
CA LEU A 335 12.50 -15.49 22.23
C LEU A 335 11.89 -16.89 22.19
N SER A 336 12.55 -17.89 22.77
CA SER A 336 12.04 -19.27 22.85
C SER A 336 12.64 -20.04 24.03
N THR A 337 11.94 -21.08 24.46
CA THR A 337 12.52 -22.20 25.22
C THR A 337 12.98 -23.28 24.25
N ILE A 338 13.85 -24.21 24.68
CA ILE A 338 14.32 -25.32 23.83
C ILE A 338 13.29 -26.44 23.81
N ALA A 339 12.70 -26.75 24.96
CA ALA A 339 11.55 -27.62 25.08
C ALA A 339 10.34 -26.83 25.60
N PRO A 340 9.10 -27.30 25.37
CA PRO A 340 7.92 -26.65 25.91
C PRO A 340 7.96 -26.53 27.44
N ALA A 341 7.44 -25.41 27.96
CA ALA A 341 7.17 -25.20 29.38
C ALA A 341 8.42 -25.32 30.30
N GLN A 342 9.58 -24.86 29.83
CA GLN A 342 10.78 -24.77 30.66
C GLN A 342 10.79 -23.52 31.54
N SER A 343 11.57 -23.55 32.61
CA SER A 343 11.87 -22.37 33.44
C SER A 343 13.00 -21.52 32.88
N TRP A 344 13.52 -21.84 31.69
CA TRP A 344 14.67 -21.17 31.08
C TRP A 344 14.57 -21.19 29.56
N GLY A 345 15.32 -20.32 28.90
CA GLY A 345 15.40 -20.28 27.45
C GLY A 345 16.39 -19.25 26.93
N VAL A 346 16.22 -18.88 25.66
CA VAL A 346 17.15 -17.99 24.93
C VAL A 346 16.40 -16.82 24.31
N MET A 347 17.05 -15.67 24.28
CA MET A 347 16.64 -14.49 23.53
C MET A 347 17.79 -13.98 22.66
N CYS A 348 17.51 -13.57 21.42
CA CYS A 348 18.50 -12.96 20.55
C CYS A 348 17.91 -11.87 19.65
N GLY A 349 18.77 -10.94 19.22
CA GLY A 349 18.41 -9.94 18.24
C GLY A 349 17.41 -8.89 18.73
N GLY A 350 16.57 -8.42 17.80
CA GLY A 350 15.70 -7.25 17.98
C GLY A 350 16.42 -5.93 17.69
N MET A 351 15.64 -4.85 17.66
CA MET A 351 16.15 -3.50 17.39
C MET A 351 16.09 -2.64 18.65
N ALA A 352 17.22 -1.98 18.95
CA ALA A 352 17.36 -1.06 20.06
C ALA A 352 16.71 0.32 19.78
N PRO A 353 16.54 1.19 20.80
CA PRO A 353 16.13 2.59 20.63
C PRO A 353 16.97 3.41 19.65
N SER A 354 18.24 3.04 19.45
CA SER A 354 19.11 3.65 18.46
C SER A 354 18.78 3.29 17.00
N GLY A 355 17.82 2.39 16.76
CA GLY A 355 17.50 1.89 15.42
C GLY A 355 18.48 0.82 14.91
N VAL A 356 19.35 0.29 15.78
CA VAL A 356 20.35 -0.73 15.42
C VAL A 356 19.85 -2.12 15.79
N VAL A 357 20.00 -3.08 14.87
CA VAL A 357 19.76 -4.51 15.13
C VAL A 357 20.85 -5.05 16.03
N LEU A 358 20.47 -5.61 17.17
CA LEU A 358 21.36 -6.12 18.20
C LEU A 358 21.94 -7.48 17.78
N GLN A 359 23.21 -7.71 18.10
CA GLN A 359 23.97 -8.91 17.76
C GLN A 359 24.43 -9.61 19.05
N ASP A 360 23.45 -9.82 19.94
CA ASP A 360 23.61 -10.42 21.26
C ASP A 360 22.72 -11.67 21.42
N LEU A 361 23.15 -12.57 22.29
CA LEU A 361 22.41 -13.76 22.70
C LEU A 361 22.41 -13.84 24.22
N TRP A 362 21.22 -13.91 24.79
CA TRP A 362 20.99 -13.97 26.22
C TRP A 362 20.29 -15.25 26.59
N GLU A 363 20.83 -15.95 27.57
CA GLU A 363 20.15 -17.03 28.26
C GLU A 363 19.41 -16.45 29.46
N TRP A 364 18.16 -16.88 29.68
CA TRP A 364 17.31 -16.41 30.78
C TRP A 364 16.79 -17.58 31.60
N HIS A 365 16.66 -17.38 32.91
CA HIS A 365 16.16 -18.36 33.87
C HIS A 365 15.12 -17.73 34.81
N ILE A 366 14.06 -18.48 35.11
CA ILE A 366 13.04 -18.16 36.11
C ILE A 366 13.36 -18.95 37.38
N THR A 367 13.64 -18.24 38.47
CA THR A 367 13.93 -18.85 39.77
C THR A 367 12.65 -19.25 40.50
N ALA A 368 12.76 -20.13 41.50
CA ALA A 368 11.65 -20.49 42.38
C ALA A 368 11.09 -19.30 43.19
N ALA A 369 11.84 -18.20 43.29
CA ALA A 369 11.41 -16.95 43.90
C ALA A 369 10.63 -16.03 42.93
N ARG A 370 10.25 -16.53 41.73
CA ARG A 370 9.60 -15.77 40.65
C ARG A 370 10.43 -14.55 40.22
N GLN A 371 11.74 -14.74 40.04
CA GLN A 371 12.65 -13.71 39.52
C GLN A 371 13.31 -14.18 38.22
N LEU A 372 13.69 -13.24 37.37
CA LEU A 372 14.48 -13.50 36.16
C LEU A 372 15.97 -13.26 36.40
N GLU A 373 16.79 -14.19 35.95
CA GLU A 373 18.24 -14.09 35.88
C GLU A 373 18.69 -14.23 34.43
N PHE A 374 19.70 -13.45 34.04
CA PHE A 374 20.22 -13.44 32.67
C PHE A 374 21.71 -13.72 32.63
N PHE A 375 22.11 -14.44 31.59
CA PHE A 375 23.51 -14.73 31.28
C PHE A 375 23.79 -14.27 29.84
N ASP A 376 24.71 -13.32 29.68
CA ASP A 376 25.16 -12.88 28.36
C ASP A 376 26.06 -13.97 27.75
N ARG A 377 25.61 -14.58 26.66
CA ARG A 377 26.31 -15.64 25.94
C ARG A 377 26.92 -15.15 24.63
N THR A 378 26.85 -13.85 24.36
CA THR A 378 27.28 -13.22 23.10
C THR A 378 28.74 -13.54 22.77
N SER A 379 29.63 -13.39 23.75
CA SER A 379 31.07 -13.68 23.55
C SER A 379 31.32 -15.16 23.27
N SER A 380 30.60 -16.06 23.95
CA SER A 380 30.72 -17.50 23.71
C SER A 380 30.29 -17.86 22.29
N VAL A 381 29.18 -17.30 21.80
CA VAL A 381 28.71 -17.52 20.42
C VAL A 381 29.76 -17.03 19.43
N ARG A 382 30.28 -15.81 19.59
CA ARG A 382 31.28 -15.23 18.67
C ARG A 382 32.60 -15.99 18.60
N CYS A 383 32.97 -16.69 19.67
CA CYS A 383 34.14 -17.56 19.65
C CYS A 383 33.89 -18.89 18.90
N ASN A 384 32.63 -19.32 18.80
CA ASN A 384 32.25 -20.63 18.29
C ASN A 384 31.69 -20.58 16.85
N THR A 385 31.27 -19.42 16.36
CA THR A 385 30.69 -19.26 15.02
C THR A 385 31.50 -18.32 14.14
N GLU A 386 31.62 -18.66 12.86
CA GLU A 386 32.14 -17.76 11.81
C GLU A 386 31.07 -16.78 11.31
N ILE A 387 29.81 -16.91 11.77
CA ILE A 387 28.69 -16.10 11.30
C ILE A 387 28.78 -14.70 11.90
N PRO A 388 29.04 -13.66 11.08
CA PRO A 388 29.40 -12.36 11.60
C PRO A 388 28.19 -11.55 12.10
N ALA A 389 26.97 -11.92 11.72
CA ALA A 389 25.73 -11.36 12.27
C ALA A 389 24.62 -12.41 12.40
N PHE A 390 24.38 -12.88 13.62
CA PHE A 390 23.33 -13.86 13.98
C PHE A 390 22.05 -13.22 14.53
N GLY A 391 22.11 -11.99 15.04
CA GLY A 391 20.96 -11.27 15.57
C GLY A 391 20.10 -10.71 14.44
N ARG A 392 18.78 -10.92 14.54
CA ARG A 392 17.80 -10.51 13.53
C ARG A 392 16.70 -9.64 14.15
N LEU A 393 16.14 -8.73 13.37
CA LEU A 393 14.87 -8.07 13.68
C LEU A 393 13.72 -8.81 13.01
N GLY A 394 12.69 -9.15 13.77
CA GLY A 394 11.45 -9.73 13.25
C GLY A 394 11.56 -11.19 12.84
N ALA A 395 12.61 -11.88 13.28
CA ALA A 395 12.77 -13.32 13.10
C ALA A 395 11.90 -14.10 14.08
N SER A 396 11.48 -15.31 13.66
CA SER A 396 10.87 -16.29 14.56
C SER A 396 11.94 -17.21 15.13
N LEU A 397 11.89 -17.49 16.43
CA LEU A 397 12.73 -18.49 17.08
C LEU A 397 11.83 -19.58 17.61
N VAL A 398 12.02 -20.81 17.12
CA VAL A 398 11.16 -21.95 17.45
C VAL A 398 12.00 -23.18 17.81
N PRO A 399 11.50 -24.07 18.68
CA PRO A 399 12.10 -25.38 18.90
C PRO A 399 12.22 -26.17 17.59
N PHE A 400 13.35 -26.85 17.43
CA PHE A 400 13.59 -27.81 16.38
C PHE A 400 14.43 -28.90 17.02
N GLY A 401 13.75 -29.89 17.61
CA GLY A 401 14.25 -30.95 18.50
C GLY A 401 15.16 -30.45 19.63
N ASP A 402 16.41 -30.90 19.65
CA ASP A 402 17.42 -30.52 20.65
C ASP A 402 18.03 -29.10 20.45
N ARG A 403 17.52 -28.34 19.46
CA ARG A 403 18.06 -27.06 19.02
C ARG A 403 16.95 -26.04 18.84
N LEU A 404 17.33 -24.79 18.61
CA LEU A 404 16.42 -23.75 18.17
C LEU A 404 16.70 -23.41 16.71
N LEU A 405 15.64 -23.13 15.95
CA LEU A 405 15.76 -22.62 14.60
C LEU A 405 15.30 -21.15 14.57
N LEU A 406 16.21 -20.25 14.21
CA LEU A 406 15.92 -18.86 13.92
C LEU A 406 15.56 -18.73 12.44
N ILE A 407 14.41 -18.15 12.14
CA ILE A 407 13.80 -18.13 10.80
C ILE A 407 13.50 -16.69 10.38
N GLY A 408 14.11 -16.28 9.27
CA GLY A 408 13.91 -15.01 8.59
C GLY A 408 14.42 -13.80 9.38
N GLY A 409 13.70 -12.68 9.21
CA GLY A 409 14.08 -11.38 9.78
C GLY A 409 15.23 -10.69 9.05
N VAL A 410 15.50 -9.44 9.41
CA VAL A 410 16.55 -8.63 8.77
C VAL A 410 17.76 -8.45 9.68
N SER A 411 18.94 -8.36 9.08
CA SER A 411 20.22 -8.25 9.80
C SER A 411 20.91 -6.93 9.56
N LYS A 412 21.89 -6.64 10.42
CA LYS A 412 22.77 -5.48 10.31
C LYS A 412 23.67 -5.52 9.06
N GLN A 413 23.95 -6.70 8.51
CA GLN A 413 24.94 -6.90 7.44
C GLN A 413 24.36 -6.97 6.02
N GLY A 414 23.09 -6.58 5.83
CA GLY A 414 22.46 -6.50 4.51
C GLY A 414 21.45 -7.60 4.25
N ILE A 415 21.19 -7.84 2.96
CA ILE A 415 20.23 -8.85 2.48
C ILE A 415 20.85 -10.23 2.64
N LEU A 416 20.04 -11.18 3.07
CA LEU A 416 20.45 -12.55 3.34
C LEU A 416 20.19 -13.43 2.12
N ASP A 417 21.07 -14.37 1.88
CA ASP A 417 20.80 -15.47 0.95
C ASP A 417 19.90 -16.52 1.62
N LEU A 418 19.23 -17.35 0.82
CA LEU A 418 18.23 -18.30 1.29
C LEU A 418 18.70 -19.22 2.44
N PRO A 419 19.91 -19.82 2.43
CA PRO A 419 20.37 -20.62 3.56
C PRO A 419 20.57 -19.78 4.84
N GLN A 420 20.98 -18.52 4.68
CA GLN A 420 21.25 -17.60 5.80
C GLN A 420 19.97 -17.08 6.45
N ASP A 421 18.82 -17.19 5.78
CA ASP A 421 17.51 -16.95 6.40
C ASP A 421 17.22 -17.94 7.54
N PHE A 422 17.98 -19.02 7.65
CA PHE A 422 17.85 -20.02 8.71
C PHE A 422 19.15 -20.09 9.52
N LEU A 423 19.06 -20.00 10.85
CA LEU A 423 20.18 -20.25 11.74
C LEU A 423 19.80 -21.30 12.79
N ALA A 424 20.56 -22.38 12.87
CA ALA A 424 20.42 -23.38 13.91
C ALA A 424 21.26 -22.96 15.13
N ILE A 425 20.59 -22.76 16.27
CA ILE A 425 21.23 -22.43 17.54
C ILE A 425 21.23 -23.69 18.41
N SER A 426 22.43 -24.14 18.74
CA SER A 426 22.67 -25.34 19.54
C SER A 426 23.21 -24.94 20.89
N HIS A 427 22.90 -25.73 21.91
CA HIS A 427 23.40 -25.52 23.27
C HIS A 427 24.11 -26.80 23.72
N ASP A 428 25.22 -26.64 24.42
CA ASP A 428 25.93 -27.73 25.09
C ASP A 428 26.18 -27.32 26.54
N ALA A 429 25.68 -28.14 27.47
CA ALA A 429 25.77 -27.93 28.91
C ALA A 429 26.72 -28.95 29.59
N THR A 430 27.71 -29.48 28.86
CA THR A 430 28.73 -30.37 29.43
C THR A 430 29.73 -29.63 30.32
N ALA A 431 30.26 -30.33 31.33
CA ALA A 431 31.34 -29.83 32.22
C ALA A 431 31.07 -28.52 33.00
N GLY A 432 29.79 -28.20 33.28
CA GLY A 432 29.42 -27.06 34.14
C GLY A 432 29.50 -25.69 33.46
N HIS A 433 29.71 -25.63 32.15
CA HIS A 433 29.69 -24.40 31.36
C HIS A 433 28.71 -24.55 30.19
N THR A 434 27.72 -23.66 30.09
CA THR A 434 26.81 -23.64 28.95
C THR A 434 27.44 -22.87 27.80
N THR A 435 27.63 -23.55 26.67
CA THR A 435 28.11 -22.94 25.42
C THR A 435 27.01 -22.96 24.38
N TYR A 436 27.06 -21.98 23.47
CA TYR A 436 26.15 -21.88 22.34
C TYR A 436 26.94 -21.87 21.05
N ASP A 437 26.37 -22.52 20.05
CA ASP A 437 26.88 -22.54 18.70
C ASP A 437 25.77 -22.16 17.71
N VAL A 438 26.13 -21.40 16.67
CA VAL A 438 25.21 -20.90 15.66
C VAL A 438 25.73 -21.32 14.29
N GLN A 439 24.90 -22.04 13.54
CA GLN A 439 25.28 -22.64 12.27
C GLN A 439 24.25 -22.30 11.19
N ILE A 440 24.71 -22.16 9.94
CA ILE A 440 23.84 -22.17 8.77
C ILE A 440 23.52 -23.64 8.46
N PRO A 441 22.26 -24.07 8.52
CA PRO A 441 21.90 -25.45 8.22
C PRO A 441 22.09 -25.75 6.72
N ALA A 442 22.43 -27.00 6.40
CA ALA A 442 22.44 -27.52 5.05
C ALA A 442 21.00 -27.65 4.54
N LEU A 443 20.56 -26.65 3.78
CA LEU A 443 19.21 -26.52 3.26
C LEU A 443 19.03 -27.29 1.94
N LYS A 444 18.09 -28.22 1.92
CA LYS A 444 17.59 -28.87 0.69
C LYS A 444 16.21 -28.33 0.35
N LEU A 445 16.02 -27.94 -0.90
CA LEU A 445 14.72 -27.52 -1.41
C LEU A 445 14.07 -28.68 -2.15
N SER A 446 12.82 -29.00 -1.82
CA SER A 446 12.07 -29.99 -2.61
C SER A 446 11.53 -29.40 -3.92
N GLN A 447 11.43 -28.07 -4.03
CA GLN A 447 10.94 -27.33 -5.19
C GLN A 447 11.72 -26.02 -5.38
N SER A 448 11.76 -25.49 -6.61
CA SER A 448 12.44 -24.23 -6.95
C SER A 448 11.62 -22.98 -6.56
N MET A 449 11.21 -22.88 -5.29
CA MET A 449 10.49 -21.71 -4.76
C MET A 449 11.13 -21.16 -3.49
N TRP A 450 11.36 -19.84 -3.46
CA TRP A 450 11.95 -19.12 -2.33
C TRP A 450 10.85 -18.34 -1.57
N PRO A 451 10.63 -18.60 -0.27
CA PRO A 451 9.71 -17.80 0.55
C PRO A 451 10.27 -16.42 0.92
N LEU A 452 9.43 -15.38 0.89
CA LEU A 452 9.79 -14.10 1.48
C LEU A 452 9.49 -14.10 2.98
N LEU A 453 10.52 -14.22 3.81
CA LEU A 453 10.39 -14.42 5.27
C LEU A 453 10.23 -13.11 6.06
N VAL A 454 9.40 -12.19 5.55
CA VAL A 454 9.04 -10.92 6.20
C VAL A 454 7.65 -11.01 6.79
N GLY A 455 7.55 -11.01 8.13
CA GLY A 455 6.28 -11.16 8.82
C GLY A 455 5.68 -12.57 8.63
N THR A 456 6.48 -13.56 8.28
CA THR A 456 6.10 -14.97 8.29
C THR A 456 5.88 -15.44 9.72
N SER A 457 4.91 -16.33 9.91
CA SER A 457 4.62 -16.92 11.20
C SER A 457 5.02 -18.40 11.19
N ALA A 458 5.64 -18.86 12.28
CA ALA A 458 6.19 -20.21 12.42
C ALA A 458 5.56 -20.94 13.62
N ALA A 459 5.16 -22.20 13.41
CA ALA A 459 4.69 -23.09 14.47
C ALA A 459 5.53 -24.37 14.47
N ALA A 460 6.23 -24.66 15.58
CA ALA A 460 6.85 -25.96 15.81
C ALA A 460 5.77 -26.95 16.25
N VAL A 461 5.38 -27.85 15.34
CA VAL A 461 4.30 -28.82 15.56
C VAL A 461 4.82 -30.12 16.16
N SER A 462 6.07 -30.49 15.88
CA SER A 462 6.77 -31.60 16.52
C SER A 462 8.25 -31.29 16.66
N ASP A 463 9.00 -32.19 17.30
CA ASP A 463 10.46 -32.07 17.41
C ASP A 463 11.17 -32.11 16.04
N ASN A 464 10.49 -32.60 15.00
CA ASN A 464 11.07 -32.77 13.67
C ASN A 464 10.43 -31.90 12.59
N GLU A 465 9.32 -31.20 12.87
CA GLU A 465 8.56 -30.47 11.86
C GLU A 465 8.12 -29.07 12.33
N ILE A 466 8.37 -28.07 11.48
CA ILE A 466 7.91 -26.70 11.64
C ILE A 466 7.05 -26.32 10.44
N ILE A 467 5.90 -25.69 10.69
CA ILE A 467 5.03 -25.14 9.65
C ILE A 467 5.19 -23.62 9.60
N LEU A 468 5.48 -23.12 8.40
CA LEU A 468 5.55 -21.70 8.09
C LEU A 468 4.37 -21.30 7.21
N ALA A 469 3.70 -20.21 7.56
CA ALA A 469 2.71 -19.63 6.67
C ALA A 469 2.77 -18.09 6.68
N GLY A 470 2.28 -17.54 5.58
CA GLY A 470 2.28 -16.11 5.36
C GLY A 470 3.68 -15.53 5.14
N GLY A 471 3.74 -14.21 5.15
CA GLY A 471 4.90 -13.43 4.79
C GLY A 471 4.71 -12.69 3.47
N GLY A 472 5.30 -11.51 3.38
CA GLY A 472 5.14 -10.63 2.23
C GLY A 472 5.67 -9.22 2.46
N ALA A 473 5.91 -8.50 1.38
CA ALA A 473 6.35 -7.11 1.39
C ALA A 473 5.57 -6.28 0.36
N VAL A 474 5.40 -4.98 0.59
CA VAL A 474 4.87 -4.07 -0.45
C VAL A 474 5.96 -3.77 -1.49
N CYS A 475 7.22 -3.97 -1.12
CA CYS A 475 8.40 -3.73 -1.95
C CYS A 475 8.44 -2.30 -2.51
N PHE A 476 8.02 -1.33 -1.71
CA PHE A 476 7.97 0.09 -2.08
C PHE A 476 7.21 0.30 -3.40
N SER A 477 7.85 0.85 -4.42
CA SER A 477 7.26 1.11 -5.73
C SER A 477 7.35 -0.07 -6.70
N MET A 478 7.96 -1.19 -6.30
CA MET A 478 8.19 -2.37 -7.17
C MET A 478 6.97 -3.31 -7.20
N GLY A 479 6.03 -3.15 -6.28
CA GLY A 479 4.79 -3.92 -6.23
C GLY A 479 4.79 -5.00 -5.14
N SER A 480 3.60 -5.33 -4.63
CA SER A 480 3.48 -6.20 -3.47
C SER A 480 3.69 -7.68 -3.81
N PHE A 481 4.44 -8.37 -2.94
CA PHE A 481 4.67 -9.81 -3.00
C PHE A 481 4.09 -10.49 -1.75
N TRP A 482 3.48 -11.66 -1.95
CA TRP A 482 2.87 -12.47 -0.89
C TRP A 482 3.29 -13.93 -1.07
N ASN A 483 3.71 -14.56 0.02
CA ASN A 483 3.88 -16.00 0.05
C ASN A 483 2.51 -16.68 -0.16
N THR A 484 2.48 -17.71 -1.01
CA THR A 484 1.28 -18.49 -1.30
C THR A 484 1.38 -19.86 -0.63
N GLY A 485 0.25 -20.41 -0.17
CA GLY A 485 0.24 -21.68 0.55
C GLY A 485 1.02 -21.64 1.87
N HIS A 486 1.59 -22.79 2.25
CA HIS A 486 2.43 -22.92 3.44
C HIS A 486 3.72 -23.70 3.11
N PHE A 487 4.68 -23.66 4.03
CA PHE A 487 5.93 -24.40 3.93
C PHE A 487 6.10 -25.30 5.15
N SER A 488 6.69 -26.48 4.95
CA SER A 488 7.11 -27.36 6.04
C SER A 488 8.64 -27.45 6.05
N ILE A 489 9.22 -27.40 7.25
CA ILE A 489 10.64 -27.64 7.49
C ILE A 489 10.77 -28.94 8.26
N THR A 490 11.51 -29.92 7.70
CA THR A 490 11.75 -31.22 8.35
C THR A 490 13.22 -31.56 8.52
N ARG A 491 13.52 -32.42 9.50
CA ARG A 491 14.85 -33.01 9.74
C ARG A 491 15.07 -34.24 8.87
N GLY A 492 16.06 -34.22 7.99
CA GLY A 492 16.41 -35.40 7.18
C GLY A 492 15.32 -35.83 6.18
N ALA A 493 15.40 -37.07 5.69
CA ALA A 493 14.54 -37.62 4.63
C ALA A 493 13.25 -38.28 5.17
N GLU A 494 12.63 -37.71 6.20
CA GLU A 494 11.33 -38.18 6.68
C GLU A 494 10.22 -37.79 5.69
N GLU A 495 9.27 -38.70 5.43
CA GLU A 495 8.12 -38.43 4.57
C GLU A 495 7.25 -37.32 5.19
N VAL A 496 7.13 -36.19 4.48
CA VAL A 496 6.24 -35.09 4.86
C VAL A 496 4.80 -35.55 4.62
N ARG A 497 4.02 -35.67 5.71
CA ARG A 497 2.59 -36.01 5.56
C ARG A 497 1.79 -34.76 5.19
N PRO A 498 0.76 -34.89 4.35
CA PRO A 498 0.02 -33.74 3.84
C PRO A 498 -0.78 -33.06 4.95
N TRP A 499 -0.61 -31.75 5.07
CA TRP A 499 -1.47 -30.89 5.89
C TRP A 499 -2.70 -30.47 5.08
N THR A 500 -3.87 -30.36 5.70
CA THR A 500 -5.09 -29.85 5.06
C THR A 500 -5.69 -28.69 5.85
N VAL A 501 -6.32 -27.74 5.15
CA VAL A 501 -7.02 -26.62 5.77
C VAL A 501 -8.35 -27.13 6.32
N ALA A 502 -8.50 -27.13 7.64
CA ALA A 502 -9.73 -27.61 8.29
C ALA A 502 -10.76 -26.49 8.52
N VAL A 503 -10.29 -25.26 8.76
CA VAL A 503 -11.14 -24.08 8.94
C VAL A 503 -10.43 -22.87 8.34
N SER A 504 -11.14 -22.13 7.47
CA SER A 504 -10.79 -20.75 7.10
C SER A 504 -12.02 -19.87 7.35
N GLN A 505 -11.95 -19.05 8.40
CA GLN A 505 -13.02 -18.07 8.68
C GLN A 505 -12.78 -16.82 7.85
N SER A 506 -13.39 -16.73 6.67
CA SER A 506 -13.26 -15.54 5.84
C SER A 506 -13.85 -14.32 6.55
N SER A 507 -13.16 -13.17 6.46
CA SER A 507 -13.62 -11.90 7.05
C SER A 507 -14.92 -11.35 6.42
N GLN A 508 -15.49 -12.04 5.42
CA GLN A 508 -16.72 -11.64 4.72
C GLN A 508 -18.01 -12.25 5.28
N ASP A 509 -17.94 -13.31 6.10
CA ASP A 509 -19.14 -14.04 6.54
C ASP A 509 -19.89 -13.38 7.71
N SER A 510 -19.26 -12.45 8.44
CA SER A 510 -19.89 -11.75 9.58
C SER A 510 -20.87 -10.63 9.21
N LYS A 511 -21.11 -10.38 7.91
CA LYS A 511 -22.12 -9.38 7.44
C LYS A 511 -23.47 -9.99 7.05
N LYS A 512 -23.61 -11.31 7.01
CA LYS A 512 -24.87 -11.96 6.59
C LYS A 512 -25.90 -12.10 7.72
N ASP A 513 -25.47 -12.21 8.98
CA ASP A 513 -26.39 -12.53 10.09
C ASP A 513 -27.10 -11.31 10.72
N ASP A 514 -26.62 -10.09 10.51
CA ASP A 514 -27.30 -8.87 11.01
C ASP A 514 -28.43 -8.35 10.09
N GLN A 515 -28.60 -8.93 8.89
CA GLN A 515 -29.66 -8.53 7.94
C GLN A 515 -30.97 -9.32 8.08
N GLN A 516 -31.04 -10.35 8.93
CA GLN A 516 -32.20 -11.24 9.01
C GLN A 516 -33.19 -10.97 10.15
N ARG A 517 -33.05 -9.88 10.92
CA ARG A 517 -33.95 -9.54 12.04
C ARG A 517 -34.84 -8.30 11.89
N SER A 518 -34.88 -7.61 10.74
CA SER A 518 -35.82 -6.47 10.54
C SER A 518 -36.90 -6.66 9.47
N ALA A 519 -36.93 -7.78 8.76
CA ALA A 519 -37.93 -8.04 7.72
C ALA A 519 -39.17 -8.77 8.29
N ARG A 520 -39.96 -8.11 9.15
CA ARG A 520 -41.35 -8.52 9.48
C ARG A 520 -42.08 -7.36 10.17
N ALA A 521 -42.59 -6.41 9.39
CA ALA A 521 -43.78 -5.63 9.76
C ALA A 521 -44.39 -4.95 8.52
N ASP A 522 -45.65 -5.31 8.26
CA ASP A 522 -46.72 -4.54 7.63
C ASP A 522 -46.65 -4.16 6.15
N GLY A 523 -47.28 -5.00 5.35
CA GLY A 523 -47.87 -4.61 4.08
C GLY A 523 -49.15 -3.80 4.27
N LYS A 524 -49.24 -2.63 3.63
CA LYS A 524 -50.50 -2.03 3.17
C LYS A 524 -50.30 -1.41 1.79
N GLN A 525 -51.06 -1.93 0.83
CA GLN A 525 -51.28 -1.33 -0.49
C GLN A 525 -51.94 0.04 -0.32
N ALA A 526 -51.43 1.06 -1.00
CA ALA A 526 -52.14 2.32 -1.20
C ALA A 526 -52.09 2.71 -2.69
N ALA A 527 -53.28 2.84 -3.25
CA ALA A 527 -53.54 3.13 -4.65
C ALA A 527 -53.15 4.55 -5.07
N LYS A 528 -52.89 4.69 -6.38
CA LYS A 528 -52.65 5.91 -7.15
C LYS A 528 -53.53 7.10 -6.73
N LYS A 529 -52.90 8.26 -6.53
CA LYS A 529 -53.49 9.58 -6.81
C LYS A 529 -52.54 10.40 -7.66
N LYS A 530 -52.98 10.72 -8.89
CA LYS A 530 -52.42 11.78 -9.72
C LYS A 530 -52.61 13.12 -8.99
N GLY A 531 -51.51 13.81 -8.73
CA GLY A 531 -51.48 15.16 -8.15
C GLY A 531 -50.52 16.04 -8.94
N LYS A 532 -50.96 17.27 -9.21
CA LYS A 532 -50.34 18.33 -10.04
C LYS A 532 -48.87 18.61 -9.70
N GLY A 533 -48.14 19.04 -10.74
CA GLY A 533 -46.67 19.20 -10.75
C GLY A 533 -46.08 20.05 -9.63
N ASN A 534 -44.92 19.62 -9.16
CA ASN A 534 -44.10 20.30 -8.16
C ASN A 534 -42.67 20.43 -8.71
N ARG A 535 -42.23 21.66 -8.97
CA ARG A 535 -40.87 21.97 -9.47
C ARG A 535 -39.81 21.65 -8.41
N PRO A 536 -38.62 21.17 -8.81
CA PRO A 536 -37.47 20.99 -7.91
C PRO A 536 -37.04 22.33 -7.27
N ALA A 537 -36.47 22.27 -6.08
CA ALA A 537 -36.04 23.43 -5.28
C ALA A 537 -34.74 24.11 -5.78
N LEU A 538 -34.46 24.01 -7.08
CA LEU A 538 -33.27 24.57 -7.70
C LEU A 538 -33.49 26.06 -8.05
N PRO A 539 -32.48 26.92 -7.87
CA PRO A 539 -32.50 28.30 -8.38
C PRO A 539 -32.59 28.35 -9.90
N ALA A 540 -32.82 29.55 -10.44
CA ALA A 540 -32.81 29.77 -11.89
C ALA A 540 -31.43 29.39 -12.47
N SER A 541 -31.44 28.55 -13.51
CA SER A 541 -30.21 28.09 -14.17
C SER A 541 -29.65 29.12 -15.13
N THR A 542 -28.32 29.22 -15.19
CA THR A 542 -27.61 30.04 -16.18
C THR A 542 -27.28 29.21 -17.41
N ASN A 543 -27.63 29.68 -18.60
CA ASN A 543 -27.26 28.98 -19.83
C ASN A 543 -25.75 29.09 -20.08
N ILE A 544 -25.12 27.95 -20.38
CA ILE A 544 -23.71 27.89 -20.74
C ILE A 544 -23.49 28.63 -22.07
N THR A 545 -22.47 29.48 -22.08
CA THR A 545 -22.11 30.29 -23.24
C THR A 545 -21.66 29.40 -24.40
N ARG A 546 -22.12 29.75 -25.60
CA ARG A 546 -21.71 29.11 -26.86
C ARG A 546 -20.66 29.98 -27.54
N ILE A 547 -19.57 29.37 -28.00
CA ILE A 547 -18.42 30.06 -28.59
C ILE A 547 -17.94 29.32 -29.84
N GLN A 548 -17.17 30.02 -30.67
CA GLN A 548 -16.38 29.41 -31.74
C GLN A 548 -14.90 29.58 -31.39
N ILE A 549 -14.11 28.55 -31.68
CA ILE A 549 -12.66 28.59 -31.52
C ILE A 549 -12.00 28.29 -32.86
N ASP A 550 -10.92 29.00 -33.15
CA ASP A 550 -10.20 28.98 -34.42
C ASP A 550 -8.74 28.51 -34.26
N SER A 551 -8.25 28.40 -33.02
CA SER A 551 -6.85 28.10 -32.72
C SER A 551 -6.69 27.37 -31.38
N SER A 552 -5.58 26.63 -31.24
CA SER A 552 -5.19 25.96 -30.00
C SER A 552 -4.92 26.95 -28.86
N GLU A 553 -4.49 28.18 -29.17
CA GLU A 553 -4.29 29.26 -28.19
C GLU A 553 -5.63 29.75 -27.63
N HIS A 554 -6.65 29.92 -28.47
CA HIS A 554 -7.99 30.28 -28.01
C HIS A 554 -8.56 29.20 -27.08
N PHE A 555 -8.34 27.91 -27.39
CA PHE A 555 -8.72 26.84 -26.48
C PHE A 555 -7.93 26.87 -25.15
N ALA A 556 -6.63 27.22 -25.17
CA ALA A 556 -5.86 27.39 -23.94
C ALA A 556 -6.44 28.50 -23.04
N ASN A 557 -6.96 29.58 -23.62
CA ASN A 557 -7.67 30.63 -22.87
C ASN A 557 -8.98 30.12 -22.24
N VAL A 558 -9.71 29.24 -22.94
CA VAL A 558 -10.90 28.56 -22.39
C VAL A 558 -10.52 27.67 -21.19
N LEU A 559 -9.41 26.91 -21.30
CA LEU A 559 -8.89 26.11 -20.19
C LEU A 559 -8.54 26.99 -18.99
N ALA A 560 -7.82 28.09 -19.22
CA ALA A 560 -7.42 29.02 -18.17
C ALA A 560 -8.63 29.66 -17.47
N ALA A 561 -9.69 29.99 -18.22
CA ALA A 561 -10.92 30.54 -17.65
C ALA A 561 -11.66 29.57 -16.71
N SER A 562 -11.42 28.26 -16.83
CA SER A 562 -11.97 27.21 -15.95
C SER A 562 -13.50 27.25 -15.80
N LYS A 563 -14.19 27.61 -16.88
CA LYS A 563 -15.66 27.65 -16.97
C LYS A 563 -16.14 26.79 -18.14
N PRO A 564 -17.30 26.12 -18.01
CA PRO A 564 -17.86 25.34 -19.08
C PRO A 564 -18.31 26.25 -20.23
N VAL A 565 -18.08 25.80 -21.45
CA VAL A 565 -18.51 26.46 -22.68
C VAL A 565 -18.91 25.41 -23.72
N ILE A 566 -19.88 25.74 -24.56
CA ILE A 566 -20.21 24.93 -25.73
C ILE A 566 -19.44 25.50 -26.91
N ILE A 567 -18.66 24.67 -27.57
CA ILE A 567 -17.88 25.01 -28.76
C ILE A 567 -18.64 24.50 -29.98
N GLU A 568 -18.92 25.40 -30.91
CA GLU A 568 -19.70 25.14 -32.11
C GLU A 568 -18.84 25.12 -33.37
N ASN A 569 -19.35 24.51 -34.44
CA ASN A 569 -18.81 24.55 -35.80
C ASN A 569 -17.39 23.98 -35.96
N LEU A 570 -17.01 23.01 -35.11
CA LEU A 570 -15.82 22.21 -35.32
C LEU A 570 -16.15 20.89 -35.99
N ASP A 571 -15.22 20.42 -36.83
CA ASP A 571 -15.33 19.13 -37.50
C ASP A 571 -14.93 18.00 -36.53
N ILE A 572 -15.93 17.24 -36.07
CA ILE A 572 -15.73 16.03 -35.26
C ILE A 572 -15.65 14.74 -36.09
N GLY A 573 -15.51 14.86 -37.41
CA GLY A 573 -15.42 13.74 -38.35
C GLY A 573 -16.77 13.22 -38.86
N ALA A 574 -16.71 12.20 -39.72
CA ALA A 574 -17.87 11.58 -40.36
C ALA A 574 -18.84 10.92 -39.37
N CYS A 575 -18.43 10.71 -38.12
CA CYS A 575 -19.25 10.10 -37.07
C CYS A 575 -20.61 10.78 -36.89
N ARG A 576 -20.70 12.12 -37.08
CA ARG A 576 -21.94 12.89 -36.97
C ARG A 576 -23.04 12.36 -37.88
N ASP A 577 -22.65 11.97 -39.09
CA ASP A 577 -23.58 11.54 -40.13
C ASP A 577 -23.67 9.99 -40.17
N LEU A 578 -22.55 9.30 -39.90
CA LEU A 578 -22.45 7.83 -39.99
C LEU A 578 -23.01 7.08 -38.78
N TRP A 579 -22.86 7.57 -37.54
CA TRP A 579 -23.15 6.80 -36.33
C TRP A 579 -24.65 6.68 -36.02
N THR A 580 -25.39 6.08 -36.96
CA THR A 580 -26.73 5.54 -36.74
C THR A 580 -26.65 4.27 -35.88
N LEU A 581 -27.76 3.87 -35.24
CA LEU A 581 -27.77 2.64 -34.45
C LEU A 581 -27.49 1.41 -35.32
N ASP A 582 -28.03 1.37 -36.55
CA ASP A 582 -27.77 0.30 -37.50
C ASP A 582 -26.30 0.25 -37.92
N TYR A 583 -25.71 1.41 -38.21
CA TYR A 583 -24.29 1.51 -38.57
C TYR A 583 -23.39 1.05 -37.42
N LEU A 584 -23.66 1.52 -36.20
CA LEU A 584 -22.91 1.09 -35.02
C LEU A 584 -23.06 -0.41 -34.78
N LYS A 585 -24.28 -0.96 -34.91
CA LYS A 585 -24.56 -2.39 -34.79
C LYS A 585 -23.76 -3.21 -35.80
N GLU A 586 -23.73 -2.78 -37.06
CA GLU A 586 -22.98 -3.42 -38.14
C GLU A 586 -21.46 -3.36 -37.89
N LYS A 587 -20.91 -2.17 -37.63
CA LYS A 587 -19.47 -1.96 -37.52
C LYS A 587 -18.86 -2.50 -36.23
N ILE A 588 -19.55 -2.35 -35.10
CA ILE A 588 -19.06 -2.86 -33.81
C ILE A 588 -19.32 -4.36 -33.67
N GLY A 589 -20.38 -4.85 -34.33
CA GLY A 589 -20.82 -6.24 -34.30
C GLY A 589 -21.94 -6.47 -33.28
N ALA A 590 -23.06 -7.04 -33.74
CA ALA A 590 -24.24 -7.28 -32.91
C ALA A 590 -23.96 -8.22 -31.72
N GLU A 591 -23.11 -9.22 -31.93
CA GLU A 591 -22.73 -10.22 -30.92
C GLU A 591 -21.65 -9.74 -29.94
N ARG A 592 -21.11 -8.53 -30.14
CA ARG A 592 -20.08 -8.01 -29.25
C ARG A 592 -20.67 -7.77 -27.87
N GLU A 593 -20.12 -8.43 -26.87
CA GLU A 593 -20.55 -8.26 -25.49
C GLU A 593 -20.15 -6.88 -24.93
N VAL A 594 -21.12 -6.18 -24.33
CA VAL A 594 -20.89 -4.92 -23.61
C VAL A 594 -21.49 -4.96 -22.21
N VAL A 595 -20.94 -4.17 -21.29
CA VAL A 595 -21.50 -3.99 -19.94
C VAL A 595 -22.25 -2.67 -19.89
N ILE A 596 -23.56 -2.74 -19.66
CA ILE A 596 -24.45 -1.60 -19.58
C ILE A 596 -24.99 -1.42 -18.16
N HIS A 597 -25.48 -0.23 -17.88
CA HIS A 597 -26.30 0.06 -16.71
C HIS A 597 -27.76 -0.07 -17.15
N GLU A 598 -28.54 -0.89 -16.46
CA GLU A 598 -29.97 -1.09 -16.71
C GLU A 598 -30.77 -0.58 -15.51
N CYS A 599 -31.77 0.27 -15.76
CA CYS A 599 -32.63 0.84 -14.74
C CYS A 599 -34.10 0.63 -15.10
N ALA A 600 -34.95 0.45 -14.09
CA ALA A 600 -36.41 0.40 -14.27
C ALA A 600 -37.07 1.79 -14.21
N SER A 601 -36.27 2.85 -14.08
CA SER A 601 -36.70 4.23 -13.96
C SER A 601 -36.00 5.10 -15.00
N ASP A 602 -36.58 6.27 -15.28
CA ASP A 602 -36.05 7.28 -16.21
C ASP A 602 -34.79 7.99 -15.67
N ARG A 603 -34.32 7.58 -14.49
CA ARG A 603 -33.18 8.17 -13.78
C ARG A 603 -32.44 7.12 -12.95
N MET A 604 -31.13 7.18 -12.99
CA MET A 604 -30.27 6.38 -12.14
C MET A 604 -29.85 7.19 -10.91
N THR A 605 -29.96 6.59 -9.72
CA THR A 605 -29.56 7.20 -8.45
C THR A 605 -28.50 6.34 -7.76
N PHE A 606 -27.40 6.98 -7.34
CA PHE A 606 -26.30 6.26 -6.70
C PHE A 606 -26.57 5.94 -5.23
N LYS A 607 -27.39 6.77 -4.55
CA LYS A 607 -27.80 6.56 -3.16
C LYS A 607 -28.57 5.24 -2.98
N ASP A 608 -29.58 5.03 -3.81
CA ASP A 608 -30.46 3.86 -3.73
C ASP A 608 -29.94 2.70 -4.59
N LYS A 609 -28.93 2.95 -5.43
CA LYS A 609 -28.38 2.03 -6.43
C LYS A 609 -29.49 1.34 -7.22
N ASN A 610 -30.40 2.13 -7.78
CA ASN A 610 -31.60 1.66 -8.48
C ASN A 610 -31.32 1.11 -9.89
N PHE A 611 -30.08 0.74 -10.19
CA PHE A 611 -29.63 0.23 -11.48
C PHE A 611 -28.71 -0.98 -11.28
N SER A 612 -28.65 -1.85 -12.29
CA SER A 612 -27.79 -3.03 -12.31
C SER A 612 -26.76 -2.94 -13.43
N TYR A 613 -25.61 -3.60 -13.24
CA TYR A 613 -24.65 -3.82 -14.30
C TYR A 613 -25.04 -5.10 -15.04
N VAL A 614 -25.35 -5.00 -16.32
CA VAL A 614 -25.82 -6.12 -17.15
C VAL A 614 -24.88 -6.28 -18.33
N LYS A 615 -24.38 -7.50 -18.51
CA LYS A 615 -23.63 -7.90 -19.70
C LYS A 615 -24.63 -8.34 -20.76
N LYS A 616 -24.56 -7.77 -21.97
CA LYS A 616 -25.51 -8.05 -23.05
C LYS A 616 -24.84 -7.89 -24.42
N PRO A 617 -25.28 -8.61 -25.46
CA PRO A 617 -24.86 -8.34 -26.83
C PRO A 617 -25.17 -6.90 -27.24
N PHE A 618 -24.27 -6.28 -27.99
CA PHE A 618 -24.39 -4.89 -28.41
C PHE A 618 -25.63 -4.66 -29.27
N GLY A 619 -26.00 -5.62 -30.13
CA GLY A 619 -27.22 -5.58 -30.93
C GLY A 619 -28.48 -5.46 -30.07
N ASP A 620 -28.64 -6.35 -29.09
CA ASP A 620 -29.78 -6.36 -28.16
C ASP A 620 -29.85 -5.05 -27.34
N PHE A 621 -28.70 -4.50 -26.96
CA PHE A 621 -28.64 -3.21 -26.29
C PHE A 621 -29.18 -2.07 -27.18
N LEU A 622 -28.75 -2.01 -28.45
CA LEU A 622 -29.18 -0.98 -29.39
C LEU A 622 -30.68 -1.12 -29.77
N GLU A 623 -31.17 -2.34 -29.91
CA GLU A 623 -32.61 -2.60 -30.10
C GLU A 623 -33.41 -2.18 -28.87
N GLY A 624 -32.90 -2.49 -27.67
CA GLY A 624 -33.51 -2.10 -26.41
C GLY A 624 -33.67 -0.58 -26.29
N ILE A 625 -32.62 0.21 -26.52
CA ILE A 625 -32.73 1.68 -26.45
C ILE A 625 -33.66 2.24 -27.52
N SER A 626 -33.71 1.63 -28.71
CA SER A 626 -34.65 2.01 -29.78
C SER A 626 -36.11 1.76 -29.37
N ALA A 627 -36.35 0.72 -28.56
CA ALA A 627 -37.65 0.41 -27.95
C ALA A 627 -37.94 1.21 -26.67
N GLY A 628 -37.06 2.15 -26.28
CA GLY A 628 -37.23 3.00 -25.09
C GLY A 628 -36.72 2.39 -23.78
N ALA A 629 -35.88 1.35 -23.83
CA ALA A 629 -35.26 0.79 -22.64
C ALA A 629 -34.34 1.81 -21.94
N GLN A 630 -34.47 1.92 -20.63
CA GLN A 630 -33.74 2.85 -19.77
C GLN A 630 -32.34 2.31 -19.44
N THR A 631 -31.51 2.19 -20.47
CA THR A 631 -30.17 1.62 -20.39
C THR A 631 -29.09 2.62 -20.79
N TYR A 632 -27.89 2.42 -20.25
CA TYR A 632 -26.76 3.30 -20.45
C TYR A 632 -25.44 2.55 -20.60
N LEU A 633 -24.75 2.79 -21.70
CA LEU A 633 -23.39 2.34 -21.95
C LEU A 633 -22.41 3.47 -21.67
N ARG A 634 -21.43 3.17 -20.82
CA ARG A 634 -20.15 3.85 -20.78
C ARG A 634 -19.09 2.83 -21.14
N ALA A 635 -18.39 3.03 -22.26
CA ALA A 635 -17.29 2.17 -22.65
C ALA A 635 -16.21 2.06 -21.56
N VAL A 636 -15.60 0.87 -21.50
CA VAL A 636 -14.46 0.52 -20.67
C VAL A 636 -13.43 -0.21 -21.55
N SER A 637 -12.17 -0.28 -21.11
CA SER A 637 -11.13 -0.99 -21.86
C SER A 637 -11.56 -2.43 -22.14
N SER A 638 -11.54 -2.82 -23.41
CA SER A 638 -11.86 -4.15 -23.90
C SER A 638 -10.80 -5.19 -23.47
N ALA A 639 -9.53 -4.77 -23.41
CA ALA A 639 -8.43 -5.64 -23.01
C ALA A 639 -8.34 -5.80 -21.49
N GLN A 640 -8.36 -4.70 -20.72
CA GLN A 640 -8.18 -4.73 -19.27
C GLN A 640 -9.03 -3.67 -18.56
N PRO A 641 -10.35 -3.89 -18.36
CA PRO A 641 -11.29 -2.90 -17.81
C PRO A 641 -10.89 -2.32 -16.45
N ASN A 642 -10.16 -3.08 -15.63
CA ASN A 642 -9.74 -2.71 -14.28
C ASN A 642 -8.29 -2.18 -14.21
N ARG A 643 -7.59 -2.06 -15.35
CA ARG A 643 -6.17 -1.66 -15.38
C ARG A 643 -5.87 -0.54 -16.37
N LEU A 644 -6.58 -0.48 -17.49
CA LEU A 644 -6.36 0.52 -18.52
C LEU A 644 -7.57 1.47 -18.64
N PRO A 645 -7.33 2.78 -18.81
CA PRO A 645 -8.38 3.66 -19.27
C PRO A 645 -8.89 3.21 -20.65
N THR A 646 -10.16 3.46 -20.93
CA THR A 646 -10.73 3.18 -22.25
C THR A 646 -10.21 4.15 -23.29
N ASN A 647 -9.95 3.64 -24.49
CA ASN A 647 -9.53 4.42 -25.64
C ASN A 647 -10.39 3.99 -26.83
N LEU A 648 -11.10 4.93 -27.45
CA LEU A 648 -11.96 4.67 -28.61
C LEU A 648 -11.22 3.95 -29.74
N GLU A 649 -9.96 4.31 -30.01
CA GLU A 649 -9.15 3.71 -31.08
C GLU A 649 -8.83 2.24 -30.80
N ASP A 650 -8.46 1.93 -29.56
CA ASP A 650 -8.09 0.58 -29.15
C ASP A 650 -9.33 -0.30 -28.96
N ASP A 651 -10.39 0.26 -28.35
CA ASP A 651 -11.57 -0.49 -27.94
C ASP A 651 -12.59 -0.63 -29.07
N PHE A 652 -12.71 0.34 -29.97
CA PHE A 652 -13.68 0.35 -31.07
C PHE A 652 -13.04 0.73 -32.42
N PRO A 653 -11.99 0.01 -32.87
CA PRO A 653 -11.19 0.38 -34.04
C PRO A 653 -12.02 0.47 -35.33
N SER A 654 -13.12 -0.29 -35.43
CA SER A 654 -13.99 -0.32 -36.61
C SER A 654 -14.81 0.95 -36.83
N VAL A 655 -14.97 1.79 -35.80
CA VAL A 655 -15.69 3.08 -35.88
C VAL A 655 -14.81 4.27 -35.47
N ALA A 656 -13.61 4.03 -34.93
CA ALA A 656 -12.71 5.07 -34.44
C ALA A 656 -12.31 6.06 -35.54
N GLY A 657 -12.07 5.59 -36.76
CA GLY A 657 -11.71 6.45 -37.90
C GLY A 657 -12.81 7.44 -38.33
N ASP A 658 -14.05 7.24 -37.89
CA ASP A 658 -15.16 8.15 -38.18
C ASP A 658 -15.13 9.37 -37.24
N PHE A 659 -14.57 9.23 -36.04
CA PHE A 659 -14.48 10.29 -35.04
C PHE A 659 -13.13 11.01 -35.13
N LYS A 660 -13.18 12.33 -35.31
CA LYS A 660 -12.01 13.20 -35.29
C LYS A 660 -12.10 14.11 -34.09
N LEU A 661 -11.10 14.10 -33.21
CA LEU A 661 -10.93 15.18 -32.24
C LEU A 661 -10.39 16.42 -32.99
N PRO A 662 -11.06 17.59 -32.95
CA PRO A 662 -10.62 18.78 -33.69
C PRO A 662 -9.17 19.19 -33.43
N ASP A 663 -8.52 19.75 -34.46
CA ASP A 663 -7.09 20.07 -34.42
C ASP A 663 -6.72 21.16 -33.41
N VAL A 664 -7.66 22.06 -33.11
CA VAL A 664 -7.54 23.07 -32.05
C VAL A 664 -7.38 22.50 -30.63
N PHE A 665 -7.53 21.19 -30.45
CA PHE A 665 -7.40 20.52 -29.15
C PHE A 665 -6.05 19.81 -28.95
N ASP A 666 -4.96 20.36 -29.45
CA ASP A 666 -3.61 19.79 -29.28
C ASP A 666 -3.25 19.51 -27.82
N VAL A 667 -3.64 20.40 -26.91
CA VAL A 667 -3.42 20.22 -25.46
C VAL A 667 -4.13 18.96 -24.93
N ILE A 668 -5.31 18.63 -25.46
CA ILE A 668 -6.05 17.41 -25.09
C ILE A 668 -5.27 16.18 -25.59
N ARG A 669 -4.80 16.21 -26.84
CA ARG A 669 -4.05 15.09 -27.43
C ARG A 669 -2.76 14.80 -26.67
N SER A 670 -2.00 15.83 -26.33
CA SER A 670 -0.74 15.67 -25.60
C SER A 670 -0.93 15.18 -24.15
N ASN A 671 -2.12 15.37 -23.58
CA ASN A 671 -2.42 15.01 -22.19
C ASN A 671 -3.57 14.01 -22.07
N LEU A 672 -3.83 13.23 -23.13
CA LEU A 672 -4.95 12.32 -23.22
C LEU A 672 -4.93 11.30 -22.07
N HIS A 673 -6.08 11.10 -21.45
CA HIS A 673 -6.28 10.08 -20.43
C HIS A 673 -7.20 8.94 -20.89
N SER A 674 -8.39 9.27 -21.39
CA SER A 674 -9.37 8.28 -21.85
C SER A 674 -10.37 8.88 -22.84
N SER A 675 -10.96 8.04 -23.70
CA SER A 675 -11.96 8.45 -24.70
C SER A 675 -13.20 7.54 -24.74
N PRO A 676 -14.01 7.47 -23.67
CA PRO A 676 -15.17 6.58 -23.63
C PRO A 676 -16.26 6.97 -24.62
N LEU A 677 -16.69 5.98 -25.42
CA LEU A 677 -17.98 5.99 -26.10
C LEU A 677 -19.12 5.94 -25.07
N ARG A 678 -20.09 6.85 -25.20
CA ARG A 678 -21.30 6.90 -24.38
C ARG A 678 -22.53 6.71 -25.26
N ILE A 679 -23.38 5.74 -24.93
CA ILE A 679 -24.67 5.52 -25.59
C ILE A 679 -25.75 5.42 -24.52
N SER A 680 -26.83 6.18 -24.65
CA SER A 680 -27.92 6.21 -23.67
C SER A 680 -29.28 6.08 -24.35
N GLY A 681 -30.18 5.27 -23.76
CA GLY A 681 -31.62 5.36 -23.96
C GLY A 681 -32.25 6.52 -23.17
N PRO A 682 -33.58 6.53 -22.93
CA PRO A 682 -34.29 7.61 -22.23
C PRO A 682 -34.08 7.56 -20.71
N VAL A 683 -32.82 7.68 -20.28
CA VAL A 683 -32.43 7.59 -18.86
C VAL A 683 -31.42 8.69 -18.50
N ALA A 684 -31.69 9.38 -17.39
CA ALA A 684 -30.80 10.36 -16.80
C ALA A 684 -29.74 9.70 -15.90
N LEU A 685 -28.50 10.18 -15.97
CA LEU A 685 -27.42 9.74 -15.08
C LEU A 685 -27.52 10.42 -13.71
N TRP A 686 -26.93 9.78 -12.69
CA TRP A 686 -26.76 10.45 -11.39
C TRP A 686 -25.78 11.63 -11.51
N LEU A 687 -25.94 12.60 -10.61
CA LEU A 687 -25.00 13.70 -10.49
C LEU A 687 -23.63 13.19 -10.01
N HIS A 688 -22.57 13.54 -10.73
CA HIS A 688 -21.20 13.19 -10.40
C HIS A 688 -20.26 14.34 -10.78
N TYR A 689 -19.02 14.31 -10.28
CA TYR A 689 -17.94 15.12 -10.83
C TYR A 689 -16.79 14.20 -11.26
N ASP A 690 -15.96 14.70 -12.16
CA ASP A 690 -14.71 14.05 -12.55
C ASP A 690 -13.54 14.93 -12.13
N VAL A 691 -12.41 14.30 -11.77
CA VAL A 691 -11.21 15.01 -11.30
C VAL A 691 -10.42 15.56 -12.49
N LEU A 692 -10.53 14.92 -13.64
CA LEU A 692 -9.94 15.38 -14.89
C LEU A 692 -10.87 16.34 -15.64
N ALA A 693 -10.27 17.24 -16.40
CA ALA A 693 -10.99 18.00 -17.42
C ALA A 693 -11.47 17.05 -18.52
N ASN A 694 -12.60 17.38 -19.15
CA ASN A 694 -13.04 16.64 -20.33
C ASN A 694 -13.78 17.51 -21.34
N VAL A 695 -13.81 17.02 -22.58
CA VAL A 695 -14.73 17.50 -23.60
C VAL A 695 -15.75 16.41 -23.91
N LEU A 696 -17.03 16.78 -24.00
CA LEU A 696 -18.13 15.92 -24.42
C LEU A 696 -18.50 16.31 -25.86
N CYS A 697 -18.16 15.46 -26.82
CA CYS A 697 -18.55 15.61 -28.22
C CYS A 697 -19.90 14.92 -28.45
N GLN A 698 -20.96 15.70 -28.68
CA GLN A 698 -22.29 15.17 -28.94
C GLN A 698 -22.38 14.74 -30.42
N VAL A 699 -22.51 13.44 -30.67
CA VAL A 699 -22.52 12.91 -32.05
C VAL A 699 -23.94 12.80 -32.58
N ARG A 700 -24.85 12.18 -31.80
CA ARG A 700 -26.23 11.93 -32.22
C ARG A 700 -27.22 12.13 -31.08
N GLY A 701 -28.40 12.63 -31.43
CA GLY A 701 -29.47 13.02 -30.50
C GLY A 701 -29.12 14.30 -29.77
N SER A 702 -30.10 14.89 -29.08
CA SER A 702 -29.89 16.02 -28.19
C SER A 702 -29.91 15.61 -26.72
N LYS A 703 -29.18 16.37 -25.89
CA LYS A 703 -29.04 16.11 -24.47
C LYS A 703 -28.90 17.42 -23.71
N THR A 704 -29.58 17.50 -22.58
CA THR A 704 -29.41 18.60 -21.63
C THR A 704 -28.50 18.17 -20.50
N LEU A 705 -27.43 18.93 -20.27
CA LEU A 705 -26.60 18.78 -19.09
C LEU A 705 -26.93 19.84 -18.07
N HIS A 706 -27.05 19.41 -16.80
CA HIS A 706 -27.11 20.29 -15.64
C HIS A 706 -25.74 20.27 -14.97
N LEU A 707 -25.09 21.42 -14.86
CA LEU A 707 -23.76 21.56 -14.29
C LEU A 707 -23.77 22.49 -13.08
N PHE A 708 -22.87 22.25 -12.15
CA PHE A 708 -22.68 23.06 -10.95
C PHE A 708 -21.19 23.36 -10.75
N PRO A 709 -20.82 24.61 -10.43
CA PRO A 709 -19.43 24.96 -10.17
C PRO A 709 -18.88 24.21 -8.95
N PRO A 710 -17.56 23.98 -8.87
CA PRO A 710 -16.94 23.26 -7.74
C PRO A 710 -17.27 23.85 -6.36
N ALA A 711 -17.54 25.15 -6.28
CA ALA A 711 -17.93 25.84 -5.04
C ALA A 711 -19.25 25.33 -4.44
N ASP A 712 -20.11 24.71 -5.25
CA ASP A 712 -21.40 24.17 -4.82
C ASP A 712 -21.29 22.79 -4.15
N VAL A 713 -20.11 22.15 -4.16
CA VAL A 713 -19.89 20.78 -3.65
C VAL A 713 -20.47 20.55 -2.25
N LYS A 714 -20.42 21.58 -1.38
CA LYS A 714 -20.97 21.56 -0.01
C LYS A 714 -22.49 21.43 0.07
N HIS A 715 -23.20 21.71 -1.03
CA HIS A 715 -24.67 21.63 -1.14
C HIS A 715 -25.14 20.38 -1.88
N LEU A 716 -24.22 19.64 -2.52
CA LEU A 716 -24.52 18.54 -3.43
C LEU A 716 -24.36 17.15 -2.79
N SER A 717 -24.14 17.05 -1.48
CA SER A 717 -24.18 15.78 -0.71
C SER A 717 -23.29 14.65 -1.26
N TYR A 718 -22.02 14.96 -1.55
CA TYR A 718 -21.02 13.95 -1.87
C TYR A 718 -20.53 13.22 -0.60
N PRO A 719 -20.47 11.88 -0.60
CA PRO A 719 -19.85 11.14 0.49
C PRO A 719 -18.32 11.32 0.48
N PRO A 720 -17.63 11.20 1.64
CA PRO A 720 -16.17 11.31 1.68
C PRO A 720 -15.48 10.31 0.75
N GLY A 721 -14.68 10.82 -0.21
CA GLY A 721 -13.97 10.02 -1.20
C GLY A 721 -14.82 9.44 -2.32
N GLY A 722 -16.08 9.88 -2.45
CA GLY A 722 -16.95 9.48 -3.55
C GLY A 722 -17.21 10.64 -4.51
N SER A 723 -17.08 10.37 -5.81
CA SER A 723 -17.34 11.36 -6.86
C SER A 723 -18.79 11.36 -7.37
N SER A 724 -19.66 10.52 -6.80
CA SER A 724 -21.10 10.46 -7.10
C SER A 724 -21.90 11.04 -5.94
N SER A 725 -22.88 11.89 -6.26
CA SER A 725 -23.75 12.54 -5.27
C SER A 725 -24.84 11.58 -4.79
N ASN A 726 -25.23 11.74 -3.52
CA ASN A 726 -26.39 11.05 -2.94
C ASN A 726 -27.73 11.79 -3.17
N VAL A 727 -27.73 12.90 -3.92
CA VAL A 727 -28.92 13.71 -4.21
C VAL A 727 -29.28 13.61 -5.68
N ASP A 728 -30.55 13.30 -5.98
CA ASP A 728 -31.13 13.49 -7.29
C ASP A 728 -31.59 14.94 -7.45
N ILE A 729 -30.80 15.77 -8.13
CA ILE A 729 -31.11 17.19 -8.35
C ILE A 729 -32.41 17.42 -9.14
N LEU A 730 -32.91 16.43 -9.86
CA LEU A 730 -34.11 16.57 -10.70
C LEU A 730 -35.40 16.42 -9.90
N THR A 731 -35.38 15.74 -8.75
CA THR A 731 -36.57 15.50 -7.90
C THR A 731 -36.42 15.93 -6.46
N SER A 732 -35.18 16.13 -5.99
CA SER A 732 -34.92 16.41 -4.59
C SER A 732 -35.57 17.71 -4.14
N ARG A 733 -36.06 17.67 -2.89
CA ARG A 733 -36.61 18.82 -2.16
C ARG A 733 -35.66 19.30 -1.07
N ASP A 734 -34.40 18.87 -1.13
CA ASP A 734 -33.38 19.31 -0.21
C ASP A 734 -33.19 20.82 -0.31
N THR A 735 -33.48 21.52 0.78
CA THR A 735 -33.42 22.98 0.83
C THR A 735 -32.01 23.51 0.59
N ARG A 736 -30.97 22.69 0.83
CA ARG A 736 -29.57 23.05 0.55
C ARG A 736 -29.33 23.35 -0.94
N LEU A 737 -30.12 22.74 -1.83
CA LEU A 737 -30.02 22.96 -3.28
C LEU A 737 -30.39 24.40 -3.68
N SER A 738 -31.15 25.13 -2.86
CA SER A 738 -31.47 26.53 -3.11
C SER A 738 -30.25 27.48 -3.03
N HIS A 739 -29.13 27.00 -2.49
CA HIS A 739 -27.87 27.73 -2.40
C HIS A 739 -26.88 27.39 -3.53
N THR A 740 -27.31 26.58 -4.50
CA THR A 740 -26.48 26.21 -5.66
C THR A 740 -26.59 27.24 -6.79
N HIS A 741 -25.67 27.16 -7.74
CA HIS A 741 -25.56 28.00 -8.93
C HIS A 741 -25.66 27.12 -10.19
N PRO A 742 -26.85 26.57 -10.49
CA PRO A 742 -27.03 25.66 -11.61
C PRO A 742 -26.73 26.34 -12.94
N HIS A 743 -26.10 25.57 -13.84
CA HIS A 743 -25.85 25.92 -15.23
C HIS A 743 -26.47 24.85 -16.14
N THR A 744 -26.91 25.25 -17.32
CA THR A 744 -27.52 24.34 -18.29
C THR A 744 -26.84 24.43 -19.64
N ALA A 745 -26.46 23.28 -20.20
CA ALA A 745 -25.96 23.13 -21.56
C ALA A 745 -26.93 22.27 -22.37
N HIS A 746 -27.51 22.86 -23.41
CA HIS A 746 -28.32 22.15 -24.40
C HIS A 746 -27.41 21.73 -25.57
N MET A 747 -27.15 20.44 -25.67
CA MET A 747 -26.22 19.86 -26.65
C MET A 747 -26.97 19.37 -27.88
N ARG A 748 -26.55 19.83 -29.06
CA ARG A 748 -27.01 19.38 -30.38
C ARG A 748 -25.94 18.50 -31.04
N PRO A 749 -26.31 17.66 -32.03
CA PRO A 749 -25.34 16.95 -32.84
C PRO A 749 -24.27 17.89 -33.42
N GLY A 750 -22.99 17.58 -33.18
CA GLY A 750 -21.83 18.41 -33.56
C GLY A 750 -21.31 19.34 -32.46
N ASP A 751 -22.08 19.59 -31.39
CA ASP A 751 -21.62 20.43 -30.29
C ASP A 751 -20.55 19.73 -29.45
N ILE A 752 -19.58 20.52 -28.96
CA ILE A 752 -18.55 20.06 -28.02
C ILE A 752 -18.65 20.85 -26.73
N LEU A 753 -18.95 20.19 -25.62
CA LEU A 753 -19.00 20.85 -24.31
C LEU A 753 -17.68 20.64 -23.59
N PHE A 754 -16.99 21.73 -23.27
CA PHE A 754 -15.87 21.70 -22.33
C PHE A 754 -16.42 21.65 -20.90
N ILE A 755 -16.00 20.63 -20.14
CA ILE A 755 -16.31 20.46 -18.72
C ILE A 755 -14.99 20.59 -17.94
N PRO A 756 -14.79 21.69 -17.21
CA PRO A 756 -13.59 21.86 -16.40
C PRO A 756 -13.55 20.85 -15.23
N PRO A 757 -12.37 20.58 -14.64
CA PRO A 757 -12.22 19.68 -13.50
C PRO A 757 -13.18 20.02 -12.36
N MET A 758 -13.67 18.99 -11.67
CA MET A 758 -14.53 19.11 -10.48
C MET A 758 -15.89 19.79 -10.70
N TRP A 759 -16.27 20.11 -11.95
CA TRP A 759 -17.63 20.55 -12.23
C TRP A 759 -18.59 19.37 -12.12
N SER A 760 -19.48 19.44 -11.14
CA SER A 760 -20.54 18.45 -10.96
C SER A 760 -21.51 18.53 -12.12
N HIS A 761 -21.84 17.40 -12.72
CA HIS A 761 -22.74 17.34 -13.86
C HIS A 761 -23.61 16.08 -13.89
N THR A 762 -24.79 16.22 -14.49
CA THR A 762 -25.69 15.13 -14.88
C THR A 762 -26.24 15.44 -16.26
N ALA A 763 -26.61 14.40 -17.00
CA ALA A 763 -27.07 14.52 -18.37
C ALA A 763 -28.42 13.81 -18.55
N VAL A 764 -29.34 14.49 -19.22
CA VAL A 764 -30.71 14.05 -19.50
C VAL A 764 -30.90 14.03 -21.02
N PRO A 765 -31.05 12.85 -21.65
CA PRO A 765 -31.32 12.77 -23.08
C PRO A 765 -32.72 13.31 -23.40
N GLU A 766 -32.84 14.11 -24.46
CA GLU A 766 -34.11 14.74 -24.85
C GLU A 766 -34.84 13.92 -25.92
N ASP A 767 -34.10 13.33 -26.86
CA ASP A 767 -34.65 12.59 -28.01
C ASP A 767 -34.71 11.07 -27.80
N GLY A 768 -34.71 10.61 -26.54
CA GLY A 768 -34.78 9.19 -26.18
C GLY A 768 -33.53 8.36 -26.48
N VAL A 769 -32.71 8.72 -27.48
CA VAL A 769 -31.42 8.08 -27.77
C VAL A 769 -30.34 9.13 -27.93
N SER A 770 -29.17 8.90 -27.34
CA SER A 770 -28.01 9.76 -27.56
C SER A 770 -26.71 8.97 -27.65
N VAL A 771 -25.86 9.38 -28.59
CA VAL A 771 -24.49 8.90 -28.79
C VAL A 771 -23.52 10.07 -28.64
N ALA A 772 -22.49 9.89 -27.83
CA ALA A 772 -21.47 10.90 -27.59
C ALA A 772 -20.10 10.24 -27.32
N VAL A 773 -19.04 11.00 -27.51
CA VAL A 773 -17.68 10.62 -27.09
C VAL A 773 -17.21 11.64 -26.06
N ASN A 774 -16.85 11.19 -24.86
CA ASN A 774 -16.09 12.04 -23.95
C ASN A 774 -14.60 11.84 -24.22
N VAL A 775 -13.80 12.90 -24.08
CA VAL A 775 -12.35 12.83 -24.09
C VAL A 775 -11.82 13.48 -22.82
N PHE A 776 -11.27 12.68 -21.93
CA PHE A 776 -10.66 13.09 -20.67
C PHE A 776 -9.17 13.34 -20.86
N PHE A 777 -8.66 14.39 -20.22
CA PHE A 777 -7.24 14.74 -20.29
C PHE A 777 -6.76 15.34 -18.97
N ARG A 778 -5.46 15.17 -18.71
CA ARG A 778 -4.80 15.77 -17.54
C ARG A 778 -4.57 17.25 -17.81
N ASN A 779 -4.92 18.08 -16.84
CA ASN A 779 -4.75 19.53 -16.92
C ASN A 779 -3.92 20.11 -15.76
N LEU A 780 -3.37 19.24 -14.91
CA LEU A 780 -2.40 19.58 -13.87
C LEU A 780 -1.05 18.94 -14.18
N GLU A 781 0.04 19.69 -14.01
CA GLU A 781 1.41 19.16 -14.14
C GLU A 781 1.74 18.17 -13.00
N SER A 782 1.18 18.38 -11.81
CA SER A 782 1.37 17.54 -10.63
C SER A 782 0.18 17.60 -9.67
N GLY A 783 0.13 16.68 -8.69
CA GLY A 783 -0.90 16.67 -7.62
C GLY A 783 -1.96 15.58 -7.75
N TYR A 784 -2.02 14.87 -8.87
CA TYR A 784 -2.83 13.65 -8.99
C TYR A 784 -2.34 12.57 -8.03
N ALA A 785 -3.26 11.77 -7.47
CA ALA A 785 -2.91 10.69 -6.58
C ALA A 785 -2.17 9.55 -7.29
N ALA A 786 -1.14 9.00 -6.65
CA ALA A 786 -0.35 7.90 -7.21
C ALA A 786 -1.15 6.58 -7.23
N GLY A 787 -1.07 5.84 -8.33
CA GLY A 787 -1.71 4.53 -8.52
C GLY A 787 -2.75 4.56 -9.63
N LYS A 788 -3.54 3.48 -9.73
CA LYS A 788 -4.47 3.30 -10.85
C LYS A 788 -5.66 4.25 -10.74
N ASP A 789 -5.92 4.97 -11.82
CA ASP A 789 -7.16 5.70 -12.06
C ASP A 789 -7.54 5.44 -13.52
N VAL A 790 -8.45 4.49 -13.73
CA VAL A 790 -8.90 4.09 -15.07
C VAL A 790 -10.09 4.93 -15.55
N TYR A 791 -10.66 5.74 -14.66
CA TYR A 791 -11.91 6.45 -14.91
C TYR A 791 -11.76 7.97 -14.92
N GLY A 792 -10.68 8.52 -14.37
CA GLY A 792 -10.44 9.95 -14.23
C GLY A 792 -11.09 10.58 -12.99
N ASN A 793 -11.45 9.74 -12.00
CA ASN A 793 -12.30 10.14 -10.87
C ASN A 793 -11.59 10.02 -9.53
N ARG A 794 -10.31 9.63 -9.52
CA ARG A 794 -9.56 9.51 -8.29
C ARG A 794 -9.19 10.89 -7.78
N ASP A 795 -9.57 11.18 -6.54
CA ASP A 795 -9.32 12.48 -5.91
C ASP A 795 -7.82 12.83 -5.90
N LEU A 796 -7.54 14.13 -5.86
CA LEU A 796 -6.17 14.65 -5.78
C LEU A 796 -5.45 14.13 -4.54
N GLN A 797 -4.13 13.93 -4.66
CA GLN A 797 -3.29 13.36 -3.60
C GLN A 797 -3.44 14.12 -2.28
N ALA A 798 -3.57 15.45 -2.35
CA ALA A 798 -3.75 16.31 -1.18
C ALA A 798 -5.06 16.04 -0.44
N TYR A 799 -6.16 15.79 -1.15
CA TYR A 799 -7.44 15.47 -0.52
C TYR A 799 -7.42 14.06 0.10
N GLU A 800 -6.83 13.08 -0.58
CA GLU A 800 -6.66 11.72 -0.02
C GLU A 800 -5.81 11.71 1.25
N ASN A 801 -4.77 12.55 1.30
CA ASN A 801 -3.99 12.78 2.52
C ASN A 801 -4.86 13.46 3.59
N GLY A 802 -5.54 14.55 3.24
CA GLY A 802 -6.41 15.29 4.14
C GLY A 802 -7.51 14.44 4.76
N ARG A 803 -8.12 13.51 4.02
CA ARG A 803 -9.10 12.56 4.57
C ARG A 803 -8.52 11.67 5.67
N ARG A 804 -7.29 11.18 5.48
CA ARG A 804 -6.57 10.40 6.51
C ARG A 804 -6.25 11.26 7.72
N ASP A 805 -5.94 12.53 7.50
CA ASP A 805 -5.68 13.48 8.59
C ASP A 805 -6.96 13.83 9.36
N VAL A 806 -8.11 13.99 8.68
CA VAL A 806 -9.43 14.17 9.32
C VAL A 806 -9.76 12.97 10.22
N GLU A 807 -9.52 11.74 9.74
CA GLU A 807 -9.73 10.54 10.55
C GLU A 807 -8.76 10.48 11.74
N ARG A 808 -7.51 10.90 11.56
CA ARG A 808 -6.51 10.99 12.64
C ARG A 808 -6.94 12.01 13.71
N ILE A 809 -7.39 13.20 13.29
CA ILE A 809 -7.90 14.25 14.17
C ILE A 809 -9.10 13.73 14.96
N ALA A 810 -10.10 13.15 14.28
CA ALA A 810 -11.28 12.60 14.95
C ALA A 810 -10.91 11.53 15.99
N LYS A 811 -9.98 10.63 15.66
CA LYS A 811 -9.48 9.60 16.60
C LYS A 811 -8.76 10.18 17.81
N ALA A 812 -8.08 11.33 17.66
CA ALA A 812 -7.38 11.99 18.76
C ALA A 812 -8.33 12.48 19.87
N PHE A 813 -9.61 12.74 19.54
CA PHE A 813 -10.62 13.16 20.50
C PHE A 813 -11.42 12.00 21.13
N LYS A 814 -11.11 10.72 20.82
CA LYS A 814 -11.93 9.55 21.24
C LYS A 814 -12.13 9.42 22.76
N ASN A 815 -11.16 9.86 23.56
CA ASN A 815 -11.21 9.76 25.03
C ASN A 815 -11.56 11.11 25.70
N ILE A 816 -11.97 12.11 24.92
CA ILE A 816 -12.43 13.40 25.41
C ILE A 816 -13.97 13.37 25.46
N PRO A 817 -14.62 13.94 26.49
CA PRO A 817 -16.07 14.04 26.54
C PRO A 817 -16.66 14.62 25.25
N ASP A 818 -17.77 14.06 24.78
CA ASP A 818 -18.32 14.31 23.44
C ASP A 818 -18.60 15.80 23.17
N ASP A 819 -19.02 16.55 24.18
CA ASP A 819 -19.29 17.99 24.10
C ASP A 819 -18.01 18.81 23.87
N MET A 820 -16.94 18.49 24.60
CA MET A 820 -15.62 19.11 24.43
C MET A 820 -14.95 18.70 23.12
N ALA A 821 -15.00 17.40 22.80
CA ALA A 821 -14.50 16.84 21.54
C ALA A 821 -15.16 17.54 20.35
N LYS A 822 -16.50 17.67 20.38
CA LYS A 822 -17.27 18.40 19.37
C LYS A 822 -16.85 19.87 19.32
N PHE A 823 -16.75 20.56 20.44
CA PHE A 823 -16.35 21.97 20.48
C PHE A 823 -15.00 22.21 19.78
N TYR A 824 -13.98 21.39 20.08
CA TYR A 824 -12.66 21.54 19.45
C TYR A 824 -12.64 21.09 18.00
N MET A 825 -13.36 20.04 17.63
CA MET A 825 -13.49 19.62 16.23
C MET A 825 -14.22 20.68 15.39
N ASP A 826 -15.24 21.33 15.93
CA ASP A 826 -15.90 22.47 15.28
C ASP A 826 -14.93 23.63 15.09
N ARG A 827 -14.06 23.91 16.08
CA ARG A 827 -13.00 24.92 15.93
C ARG A 827 -12.01 24.60 14.81
N LEU A 828 -11.52 23.36 14.74
CA LEU A 828 -10.63 22.93 13.66
C LEU A 828 -11.31 23.01 12.28
N ALA A 829 -12.60 22.65 12.22
CA ALA A 829 -13.39 22.78 10.99
C ALA A 829 -13.55 24.25 10.57
N MET A 830 -13.74 25.17 11.51
CA MET A 830 -13.77 26.62 11.24
C MET A 830 -12.42 27.12 10.72
N GLU A 831 -11.30 26.73 11.34
CA GLU A 831 -9.96 27.13 10.88
C GLU A 831 -9.67 26.62 9.47
N LEU A 832 -10.02 25.36 9.17
CA LEU A 832 -9.86 24.79 7.83
C LEU A 832 -10.75 25.51 6.81
N LYS A 833 -11.98 25.87 7.20
CA LYS A 833 -12.90 26.65 6.38
C LYS A 833 -12.35 28.05 6.09
N ASP A 834 -11.79 28.74 7.08
CA ASP A 834 -11.18 30.06 6.90
C ASP A 834 -10.01 29.99 5.91
N ARG A 835 -9.20 28.93 5.97
CA ARG A 835 -8.13 28.67 4.99
C ARG A 835 -8.69 28.42 3.59
N ALA A 836 -9.75 27.62 3.46
CA ALA A 836 -10.40 27.35 2.17
C ALA A 836 -10.99 28.64 1.56
N ASP A 837 -11.65 29.46 2.37
CA ASP A 837 -12.24 30.73 1.94
C ASP A 837 -11.15 31.76 1.54
N ALA A 838 -9.96 31.71 2.16
CA ALA A 838 -8.82 32.54 1.77
C ALA A 838 -8.22 32.15 0.40
N VAL A 839 -8.13 30.84 0.09
CA VAL A 839 -7.67 30.35 -1.22
C VAL A 839 -8.57 30.88 -2.34
N GLY A 840 -9.88 30.94 -2.12
CA GLY A 840 -10.85 31.49 -3.09
C GLY A 840 -10.80 33.02 -3.28
N LYS A 841 -10.15 33.77 -2.38
CA LYS A 841 -10.03 35.24 -2.47
C LYS A 841 -8.72 35.70 -3.12
N SER A 842 -7.62 34.98 -2.90
CA SER A 842 -6.28 35.31 -3.47
C SER A 842 -6.28 35.35 -5.01
N THR A 843 -7.10 34.52 -5.64
CA THR A 843 -7.26 34.46 -7.11
C THR A 843 -8.08 35.61 -7.70
N ARG A 844 -8.75 36.45 -6.90
CA ARG A 844 -9.52 37.61 -7.39
C ARG A 844 -8.75 38.94 -7.34
N SER A 845 -7.56 38.99 -6.74
CA SER A 845 -6.77 40.21 -6.58
C SER A 845 -5.59 40.37 -7.56
N GLY A 846 -5.44 39.47 -8.52
CA GLY A 846 -4.49 39.59 -9.63
C GLY A 846 -5.23 39.64 -10.95
N GLY A 847 -5.80 40.79 -11.28
CA GLY A 847 -6.39 41.12 -12.58
C GLY A 847 -5.62 42.28 -13.19
#